data_AF-A0A1I0WR43-F1
#
_entry.id   AF-A0A1I0WR43-F1
#
_cell.length_a   1.000
_cell.length_b   1.000
_cell.length_c   1.000
_cell.angle_alpha   90.00
_cell.angle_beta   90.00
_cell.angle_gamma   90.00
#
_symmetry.space_group_name_H-M   'P 1'
#
loop_
_entity.id
_entity.type
_entity.pdbx_description
1 polymer ?
#
loop_
_entity_poly.entity_id
_entity_poly.type
_entity_poly.pdbx_seq_one_letter_code
_entity_poly.pdbx_strand_id
1 'polypeptide(L)'
;MFGKIKDALGSIGLKVALSLMAMGAMTAAAIAIGFFMFQSLSSSLKTFEETLKTRVSTSVSVIEEAGNMRGSLSQLLLVQSPEELKQAVSTMQEDRSTLSTEVDRLPADAASQIHNLLSQFDNPLSEMHSALQEQFEARSTMNSMIAALGDMSTEASSQLTVLADDAYFDLSMGGEDTIASVSETFSSLVADDFPMLTKLLEARAEVNLLTGTSLVLTETKDEALASIVRDLRNSNFAELQESLDVLSQYESVIPYLDPLYEFLATLEDAGGQFMKSASERRTELLQLRQTTDAALSSAVDDVSFELIIHSEDTASSNESAIRTLLDVDVGRLRAASYMNVSLRSLVATSLLGASVTSLDGIDAAQRAISEAAVSLVDAQSKLELSEDFTNLISRITAVADPDNGIVAARARMLQAMENATTKSLAASANLNEIAETVSSFGTSAINGLVEEGAGLVAQSETAEAQMASVAVISLVIFLLALAATWWLILRPMSRVTGVTERLAAGDMAPVTGFDKTGGEIGRMAKALTIFRDGLIERAEMQKQEEQRRIEAFENEKREEEARRQREEAERLEEQRRIEEKAKAEAEEMRRREELRAATEAERAVRAAEQTTVVSELAASLSRLADGDLTCQIEVEFAEGYEELRSNFNAAVGTLSSLVSDLAGSITVVEDSASEVATASDNLSRRTEDVAATLEETSAALTELSSTASSTSERTSEADTIMQRTRSHAVSSSGVVQNAVSTMSEIESSSQAIAKIVDMIESIAFQTNLLALNAGVEAARAGEQGRGFAVVATEVRELAQRSSSAAKEINDLISATRGQIDRGVCEVGEAGDALRSIIEMITQISDELGAVATASREQSHTITAINDAMTQLEQSTQHNAAVCEETAAASQSLTEEARRLTELSGQFRTGKTSETKSEWRIAPEDQEEDAA
;
A
#
# COMPACT_ATOMS: atom_id res chain seq x y z
N MET A 1 1.70 125.85 3.07
CA MET A 1 0.85 124.64 3.23
C MET A 1 0.59 124.28 4.69
N PHE A 2 1.59 124.30 5.59
CA PHE A 2 1.51 123.85 7.00
C PHE A 2 0.35 124.40 7.88
N GLY A 3 -0.23 125.56 7.59
CA GLY A 3 -1.37 126.08 8.37
C GLY A 3 -2.56 125.12 8.41
N LYS A 4 -3.08 124.71 7.23
CA LYS A 4 -4.25 123.81 7.14
C LYS A 4 -3.99 122.41 7.71
N ILE A 5 -2.74 121.95 7.73
CA ILE A 5 -2.34 120.66 8.32
C ILE A 5 -2.44 120.74 9.86
N LYS A 6 -2.11 121.89 10.46
CA LYS A 6 -2.20 122.11 11.90
C LYS A 6 -3.65 122.09 12.40
N ASP A 7 -4.59 122.61 11.61
CA ASP A 7 -6.03 122.56 11.91
C ASP A 7 -6.61 121.14 11.73
N ALA A 8 -6.19 120.41 10.68
CA ALA A 8 -6.59 119.01 10.46
C ALA A 8 -6.14 118.10 11.62
N LEU A 9 -4.89 118.27 12.10
CA LEU A 9 -4.36 117.59 13.29
C LEU A 9 -5.01 118.06 14.62
N GLY A 10 -5.92 119.03 14.57
CA GLY A 10 -6.81 119.36 15.69
C GLY A 10 -7.84 118.27 15.94
N SER A 11 -8.42 117.69 14.89
CA SER A 11 -9.57 116.77 14.95
C SER A 11 -9.33 115.53 15.82
N ILE A 12 -10.34 115.14 16.60
CA ILE A 12 -10.35 113.91 17.38
C ILE A 12 -10.51 112.68 16.45
N GLY A 13 -11.37 112.76 15.44
CA GLY A 13 -11.65 111.65 14.51
C GLY A 13 -10.42 111.20 13.72
N LEU A 14 -9.61 112.16 13.22
CA LEU A 14 -8.39 111.85 12.48
C LEU A 14 -7.37 111.08 13.34
N LYS A 15 -7.30 111.34 14.65
CA LYS A 15 -6.36 110.68 15.58
C LYS A 15 -6.74 109.22 15.83
N VAL A 16 -8.03 108.94 15.97
CA VAL A 16 -8.56 107.57 16.17
C VAL A 16 -8.42 106.73 14.91
N ALA A 17 -8.70 107.30 13.74
CA ALA A 17 -8.51 106.61 12.46
C ALA A 17 -7.06 106.16 12.24
N LEU A 18 -6.09 107.03 12.58
CA LEU A 18 -4.67 106.76 12.35
C LEU A 18 -4.11 105.66 13.29
N SER A 19 -4.60 105.55 14.53
CA SER A 19 -4.21 104.43 15.40
C SER A 19 -4.80 103.10 14.96
N LEU A 20 -6.08 103.07 14.55
CA LEU A 20 -6.73 101.85 14.05
C LEU A 20 -6.06 101.33 12.77
N MET A 21 -5.67 102.22 11.86
CA MET A 21 -4.98 101.85 10.62
C MET A 21 -3.59 101.26 10.88
N ALA A 22 -2.85 101.78 11.85
CA ALA A 22 -1.56 101.22 12.27
C ALA A 22 -1.70 99.84 12.93
N MET A 23 -2.73 99.64 13.76
CA MET A 23 -3.01 98.34 14.39
C MET A 23 -3.34 97.28 13.33
N GLY A 24 -4.27 97.58 12.41
CA GLY A 24 -4.66 96.63 11.34
C GLY A 24 -3.50 96.25 10.41
N ALA A 25 -2.62 97.20 10.07
CA ALA A 25 -1.43 96.93 9.27
C ALA A 25 -0.45 95.94 9.95
N MET A 26 -0.26 96.06 11.27
CA MET A 26 0.54 95.07 12.01
C MET A 26 -0.11 93.70 12.07
N THR A 27 -1.42 93.61 12.32
CA THR A 27 -2.12 92.31 12.39
C THR A 27 -2.01 91.56 11.06
N ALA A 28 -2.14 92.27 9.93
CA ALA A 28 -1.91 91.69 8.60
C ALA A 28 -0.46 91.20 8.41
N ALA A 29 0.54 91.98 8.84
CA ALA A 29 1.95 91.59 8.75
C ALA A 29 2.29 90.36 9.61
N ALA A 30 1.78 90.29 10.84
CA ALA A 30 1.99 89.14 11.72
C ALA A 30 1.35 87.85 11.17
N ILE A 31 0.13 87.94 10.61
CA ILE A 31 -0.55 86.82 9.94
C ILE A 31 0.25 86.36 8.71
N ALA A 32 0.75 87.28 7.89
CA ALA A 32 1.53 86.94 6.71
C ALA A 32 2.85 86.21 7.05
N ILE A 33 3.58 86.68 8.07
CA ILE A 33 4.82 86.03 8.53
C ILE A 33 4.53 84.61 9.07
N GLY A 34 3.49 84.46 9.90
CA GLY A 34 3.07 83.15 10.40
C GLY A 34 2.66 82.18 9.28
N PHE A 35 1.97 82.67 8.25
CA PHE A 35 1.58 81.87 7.09
C PHE A 35 2.80 81.38 6.29
N PHE A 36 3.78 82.25 6.01
CA PHE A 36 4.99 81.84 5.30
C PHE A 36 5.84 80.83 6.09
N MET A 37 5.97 80.99 7.42
CA MET A 37 6.65 80.01 8.28
C MET A 37 5.94 78.66 8.27
N PHE A 38 4.61 78.64 8.40
CA PHE A 38 3.81 77.43 8.33
C PHE A 38 3.92 76.74 6.96
N GLN A 39 3.88 77.51 5.86
CA GLN A 39 4.03 76.99 4.51
C GLN A 39 5.43 76.39 4.28
N SER A 40 6.49 77.02 4.82
CA SER A 40 7.85 76.49 4.74
C SER A 40 7.97 75.15 5.49
N LEU A 41 7.52 75.10 6.74
CA LEU A 41 7.57 73.88 7.56
C LEU A 41 6.73 72.75 6.95
N SER A 42 5.52 73.07 6.46
CA SER A 42 4.65 72.12 5.76
C SER A 42 5.27 71.58 4.47
N SER A 43 6.03 72.40 3.72
CA SER A 43 6.74 71.95 2.54
C SER A 43 7.88 71.00 2.89
N SER A 44 8.70 71.34 3.89
CA SER A 44 9.80 70.48 4.34
C SER A 44 9.29 69.14 4.90
N LEU A 45 8.19 69.16 5.66
CA LEU A 45 7.53 67.95 6.18
C LEU A 45 7.03 67.05 5.05
N LYS A 46 6.47 67.61 3.97
CA LYS A 46 5.97 66.83 2.83
C LYS A 46 7.10 66.19 2.02
N THR A 47 8.21 66.90 1.80
CA THR A 47 9.40 66.32 1.17
C THR A 47 9.96 65.17 2.01
N PHE A 48 9.96 65.32 3.34
CA PHE A 48 10.38 64.28 4.27
C PHE A 48 9.45 63.05 4.20
N GLU A 49 8.13 63.24 4.22
CA GLU A 49 7.13 62.16 4.07
C GLU A 49 7.30 61.38 2.75
N GLU A 50 7.45 62.09 1.62
CA GLU A 50 7.65 61.47 0.30
C GLU A 50 8.98 60.69 0.23
N THR A 51 10.04 61.19 0.87
CA THR A 51 11.36 60.53 0.92
C THR A 51 11.34 59.30 1.83
N LEU A 52 10.73 59.39 3.02
CA LEU A 52 10.48 58.27 3.93
C LEU A 52 9.74 57.14 3.22
N LYS A 53 8.58 57.49 2.63
CA LYS A 53 7.69 56.53 1.97
C LYS A 53 8.38 55.83 0.81
N THR A 54 9.13 56.55 -0.01
CA THR A 54 9.82 55.97 -1.17
C THR A 54 10.96 55.05 -0.74
N ARG A 55 11.90 55.54 0.08
CA ARG A 55 13.12 54.77 0.42
C ARG A 55 12.82 53.53 1.24
N VAL A 56 11.99 53.66 2.29
CA VAL A 56 11.71 52.54 3.19
C VAL A 56 10.81 51.50 2.53
N SER A 57 9.81 51.91 1.74
CA SER A 57 8.92 50.95 1.06
C SER A 57 9.69 50.10 0.04
N THR A 58 10.56 50.69 -0.79
CA THR A 58 11.33 49.90 -1.77
C THR A 58 12.26 48.90 -1.08
N SER A 59 12.97 49.29 -0.01
CA SER A 59 13.80 48.35 0.75
C SER A 59 12.98 47.21 1.37
N VAL A 60 11.75 47.46 1.83
CA VAL A 60 10.85 46.41 2.33
C VAL A 60 10.41 45.48 1.21
N SER A 61 9.95 46.00 0.07
CA SER A 61 9.47 45.17 -1.05
C SER A 61 10.58 44.29 -1.66
N VAL A 62 11.82 44.77 -1.71
CA VAL A 62 12.96 43.94 -2.18
C VAL A 62 13.31 42.82 -1.18
N ILE A 63 13.15 43.04 0.13
CA ILE A 63 13.32 41.99 1.16
C ILE A 63 12.16 41.00 1.14
N GLU A 64 10.92 41.47 0.93
CA GLU A 64 9.72 40.66 0.79
C GLU A 64 9.86 39.71 -0.41
N GLU A 65 10.26 40.23 -1.58
CA GLU A 65 10.38 39.43 -2.80
C GLU A 65 11.59 38.47 -2.80
N ALA A 66 12.71 38.85 -2.18
CA ALA A 66 13.78 37.90 -1.88
C ALA A 66 13.33 36.79 -0.91
N GLY A 67 12.37 37.10 -0.01
CA GLY A 67 11.67 36.13 0.83
C GLY A 67 10.78 35.18 0.03
N ASN A 68 10.02 35.71 -0.94
CA ASN A 68 9.18 34.94 -1.86
C ASN A 68 10.01 33.96 -2.70
N MET A 69 11.10 34.44 -3.33
CA MET A 69 12.05 33.59 -4.07
C MET A 69 12.63 32.45 -3.21
N ARG A 70 12.92 32.70 -1.93
CA ARG A 70 13.39 31.65 -1.01
C ARG A 70 12.28 30.62 -0.70
N GLY A 71 11.02 31.06 -0.67
CA GLY A 71 9.85 30.16 -0.65
C GLY A 71 9.81 29.27 -1.90
N SER A 72 9.95 29.86 -3.09
CA SER A 72 9.98 29.15 -4.37
C SER A 72 11.18 28.19 -4.50
N LEU A 73 12.35 28.50 -3.94
CA LEU A 73 13.47 27.54 -3.81
C LEU A 73 13.07 26.32 -2.98
N SER A 74 12.38 26.53 -1.85
CA SER A 74 11.91 25.43 -1.01
C SER A 74 10.82 24.60 -1.69
N GLN A 75 10.00 25.19 -2.56
CA GLN A 75 9.02 24.46 -3.36
C GLN A 75 9.71 23.61 -4.45
N LEU A 76 10.74 24.14 -5.12
CA LEU A 76 11.51 23.41 -6.13
C LEU A 76 12.12 22.10 -5.62
N LEU A 77 12.55 22.03 -4.35
CA LEU A 77 13.04 20.80 -3.72
C LEU A 77 11.95 19.80 -3.31
N LEU A 78 10.68 20.20 -3.29
CA LEU A 78 9.54 19.35 -2.88
C LEU A 78 8.77 18.73 -4.06
N VAL A 79 9.03 19.23 -5.28
CA VAL A 79 8.48 18.77 -6.56
C VAL A 79 8.54 17.25 -6.71
N GLN A 80 7.46 16.64 -7.20
CA GLN A 80 7.35 15.19 -7.43
C GLN A 80 7.31 14.78 -8.90
N SER A 81 7.15 15.70 -9.85
CA SER A 81 7.11 15.38 -11.29
C SER A 81 7.86 16.40 -12.19
N PRO A 82 8.27 16.01 -13.41
CA PRO A 82 8.93 16.91 -14.36
C PRO A 82 8.08 18.11 -14.80
N GLU A 83 6.75 17.99 -14.84
CA GLU A 83 5.86 19.11 -15.21
C GLU A 83 5.68 20.09 -14.04
N GLU A 84 5.63 19.61 -12.80
CA GLU A 84 5.76 20.47 -11.60
C GLU A 84 7.11 21.19 -11.56
N LEU A 85 8.22 20.51 -11.90
CA LEU A 85 9.56 21.12 -11.96
C LEU A 85 9.58 22.31 -12.93
N LYS A 86 9.05 22.09 -14.13
CA LYS A 86 8.92 23.09 -15.20
C LYS A 86 8.01 24.25 -14.80
N GLN A 87 6.91 23.98 -14.09
CA GLN A 87 6.06 25.04 -13.52
C GLN A 87 6.78 25.85 -12.43
N ALA A 88 7.42 25.18 -11.46
CA ALA A 88 8.13 25.84 -10.37
C ALA A 88 9.35 26.65 -10.84
N VAL A 89 10.06 26.19 -11.88
CA VAL A 89 11.12 26.96 -12.55
C VAL A 89 10.53 28.19 -13.25
N SER A 90 9.34 28.10 -13.85
CA SER A 90 8.65 29.26 -14.44
C SER A 90 8.28 30.29 -13.36
N THR A 91 7.73 29.88 -12.22
CA THR A 91 7.46 30.78 -11.08
C THR A 91 8.74 31.45 -10.59
N MET A 92 9.81 30.69 -10.38
CA MET A 92 11.11 31.23 -9.96
C MET A 92 11.67 32.28 -10.95
N GLN A 93 11.44 32.11 -12.25
CA GLN A 93 11.85 33.10 -13.27
C GLN A 93 10.98 34.37 -13.22
N GLU A 94 9.70 34.25 -12.86
CA GLU A 94 8.79 35.38 -12.63
C GLU A 94 9.16 36.15 -11.35
N ASP A 95 9.32 35.46 -10.21
CA ASP A 95 9.77 36.04 -8.93
C ASP A 95 11.12 36.78 -9.11
N ARG A 96 12.07 36.17 -9.84
CA ARG A 96 13.36 36.79 -10.19
C ARG A 96 13.19 38.09 -10.98
N SER A 97 12.24 38.11 -11.92
CA SER A 97 11.95 39.28 -12.76
C SER A 97 11.33 40.41 -11.94
N THR A 98 10.42 40.07 -11.03
CA THR A 98 9.82 41.00 -10.07
C THR A 98 10.87 41.57 -9.12
N LEU A 99 11.72 40.74 -8.51
CA LEU A 99 12.81 41.18 -7.64
C LEU A 99 13.77 42.12 -8.39
N SER A 100 14.17 41.78 -9.61
CA SER A 100 14.98 42.64 -10.49
C SER A 100 14.32 44.02 -10.71
N THR A 101 12.99 44.04 -10.89
CA THR A 101 12.21 45.27 -11.17
C THR A 101 12.04 46.16 -9.92
N GLU A 102 12.01 45.59 -8.73
CA GLU A 102 12.01 46.34 -7.47
C GLU A 102 13.43 46.83 -7.11
N VAL A 103 14.48 46.04 -7.43
CA VAL A 103 15.88 46.43 -7.27
C VAL A 103 16.25 47.64 -8.12
N ASP A 104 15.72 47.76 -9.35
CA ASP A 104 15.89 48.94 -10.21
C ASP A 104 15.30 50.25 -9.63
N ARG A 105 14.50 50.18 -8.55
CA ARG A 105 13.97 51.36 -7.84
C ARG A 105 14.84 51.80 -6.66
N LEU A 106 15.89 51.05 -6.33
CA LEU A 106 16.87 51.41 -5.30
C LEU A 106 17.87 52.46 -5.83
N PRO A 107 18.65 53.11 -4.93
CA PRO A 107 19.81 53.91 -5.34
C PRO A 107 20.77 53.11 -6.24
N ALA A 108 21.35 53.76 -7.25
CA ALA A 108 22.09 53.08 -8.32
C ALA A 108 23.32 52.28 -7.83
N ASP A 109 23.93 52.70 -6.72
CA ASP A 109 24.98 51.97 -6.02
C ASP A 109 24.45 50.66 -5.41
N ALA A 110 23.34 50.72 -4.67
CA ALA A 110 22.67 49.54 -4.11
C ALA A 110 22.19 48.57 -5.21
N ALA A 111 21.51 49.09 -6.23
CA ALA A 111 21.02 48.32 -7.36
C ALA A 111 22.16 47.58 -8.09
N SER A 112 23.31 48.24 -8.30
CA SER A 112 24.47 47.62 -8.95
C SER A 112 25.07 46.45 -8.15
N GLN A 113 25.03 46.51 -6.82
CA GLN A 113 25.52 45.43 -5.96
C GLN A 113 24.55 44.24 -5.96
N ILE A 114 23.25 44.52 -5.87
CA ILE A 114 22.22 43.47 -5.82
C ILE A 114 22.09 42.77 -7.19
N HIS A 115 22.20 43.49 -8.31
CA HIS A 115 22.25 42.87 -9.64
C HIS A 115 23.43 41.90 -9.82
N ASN A 116 24.57 42.18 -9.19
CA ASN A 116 25.70 41.24 -9.17
C ASN A 116 25.33 39.97 -8.39
N LEU A 117 24.74 40.08 -7.20
CA LEU A 117 24.29 38.94 -6.40
C LEU A 117 23.19 38.12 -7.11
N LEU A 118 22.26 38.77 -7.81
CA LEU A 118 21.26 38.12 -8.66
C LEU A 118 21.92 37.33 -9.81
N SER A 119 22.95 37.88 -10.46
CA SER A 119 23.69 37.13 -11.50
C SER A 119 24.49 35.94 -10.93
N GLN A 120 24.92 36.01 -9.66
CA GLN A 120 25.57 34.90 -8.98
C GLN A 120 24.57 33.84 -8.49
N PHE A 121 23.31 34.21 -8.26
CA PHE A 121 22.20 33.29 -7.93
C PHE A 121 21.76 32.43 -9.12
N ASP A 122 21.84 32.96 -10.35
CA ASP A 122 21.42 32.25 -11.57
C ASP A 122 22.15 30.92 -11.79
N ASN A 123 23.46 30.85 -11.50
CA ASN A 123 24.24 29.64 -11.76
C ASN A 123 23.88 28.48 -10.81
N PRO A 124 23.85 28.65 -9.46
CA PRO A 124 23.28 27.65 -8.56
C PRO A 124 21.84 27.25 -8.90
N LEU A 125 20.97 28.18 -9.31
CA LEU A 125 19.60 27.85 -9.72
C LEU A 125 19.58 26.93 -10.96
N SER A 126 20.40 27.24 -11.98
CA SER A 126 20.51 26.42 -13.20
C SER A 126 21.10 25.03 -12.94
N GLU A 127 22.12 24.95 -12.08
CA GLU A 127 22.72 23.69 -11.64
C GLU A 127 21.74 22.86 -10.79
N MET A 128 20.93 23.50 -9.94
CA MET A 128 19.85 22.84 -9.19
C MET A 128 18.77 22.28 -10.13
N HIS A 129 18.33 23.06 -11.12
CA HIS A 129 17.33 22.61 -12.09
C HIS A 129 17.82 21.38 -12.88
N SER A 130 19.08 21.40 -13.34
CA SER A 130 19.70 20.27 -14.04
C SER A 130 19.76 19.02 -13.16
N ALA A 131 20.14 19.16 -11.90
CA ALA A 131 20.19 18.07 -10.94
C ALA A 131 18.79 17.50 -10.61
N LEU A 132 17.77 18.35 -10.47
CA LEU A 132 16.38 17.88 -10.30
C LEU A 132 15.88 17.14 -11.55
N GLN A 133 16.25 17.57 -12.76
CA GLN A 133 15.92 16.83 -13.98
C GLN A 133 16.61 15.45 -14.02
N GLU A 134 17.91 15.38 -13.73
CA GLU A 134 18.67 14.12 -13.64
C GLU A 134 18.06 13.16 -12.60
N GLN A 135 17.60 13.68 -11.45
CA GLN A 135 16.89 12.90 -10.44
C GLN A 135 15.61 12.25 -10.99
N PHE A 136 14.81 12.96 -11.79
CA PHE A 136 13.60 12.41 -12.41
C PHE A 136 13.91 11.41 -13.53
N GLU A 137 14.92 11.67 -14.36
CA GLU A 137 15.36 10.73 -15.41
C GLU A 137 15.90 9.42 -14.81
N ALA A 138 16.70 9.51 -13.74
CA ALA A 138 17.18 8.36 -12.98
C ALA A 138 16.03 7.59 -12.29
N ARG A 139 15.09 8.27 -11.63
CA ARG A 139 13.89 7.67 -11.02
C ARG A 139 13.01 6.95 -12.05
N SER A 140 12.81 7.57 -13.22
CA SER A 140 12.04 6.98 -14.33
C SER A 140 12.73 5.72 -14.88
N THR A 141 14.04 5.79 -15.08
CA THR A 141 14.86 4.65 -15.55
C THR A 141 14.79 3.48 -14.57
N MET A 142 15.00 3.75 -13.27
CA MET A 142 14.92 2.76 -12.20
C MET A 142 13.53 2.08 -12.13
N ASN A 143 12.44 2.87 -12.18
CA ASN A 143 11.08 2.34 -12.19
C ASN A 143 10.82 1.44 -13.41
N SER A 144 11.30 1.83 -14.60
CA SER A 144 11.17 1.03 -15.82
C SER A 144 11.93 -0.29 -15.74
N MET A 145 13.11 -0.30 -15.11
CA MET A 145 13.89 -1.52 -14.88
C MET A 145 13.21 -2.45 -13.87
N ILE A 146 12.62 -1.91 -12.80
CA ILE A 146 11.86 -2.69 -11.80
C ILE A 146 10.63 -3.35 -12.43
N ALA A 147 9.87 -2.61 -13.25
CA ALA A 147 8.71 -3.16 -13.96
C ALA A 147 9.12 -4.30 -14.90
N ALA A 148 10.13 -4.05 -15.76
CA ALA A 148 10.65 -5.07 -16.67
C ALA A 148 11.24 -6.29 -15.94
N LEU A 149 11.87 -6.09 -14.77
CA LEU A 149 12.35 -7.18 -13.93
C LEU A 149 11.20 -8.03 -13.37
N GLY A 150 10.09 -7.41 -12.98
CA GLY A 150 8.87 -8.11 -12.57
C GLY A 150 8.33 -9.00 -13.69
N ASP A 151 8.09 -8.42 -14.88
CA ASP A 151 7.61 -9.15 -16.05
C ASP A 151 8.53 -10.33 -16.42
N MET A 152 9.85 -10.07 -16.50
CA MET A 152 10.84 -11.09 -16.84
C MET A 152 10.96 -12.17 -15.77
N SER A 153 10.85 -11.82 -14.48
CA SER A 153 10.89 -12.80 -13.39
C SER A 153 9.64 -13.67 -13.34
N THR A 154 8.47 -13.16 -13.73
CA THR A 154 7.24 -13.96 -13.85
C THR A 154 7.37 -14.98 -14.98
N GLU A 155 7.83 -14.55 -16.16
CA GLU A 155 8.12 -15.43 -17.29
C GLU A 155 9.17 -16.51 -16.92
N ALA A 156 10.29 -16.10 -16.32
CA ALA A 156 11.35 -17.02 -15.91
C ALA A 156 10.90 -18.01 -14.82
N SER A 157 10.00 -17.61 -13.91
CA SER A 157 9.40 -18.52 -12.94
C SER A 157 8.45 -19.51 -13.61
N SER A 158 7.68 -19.07 -14.61
CA SER A 158 6.79 -19.95 -15.38
C SER A 158 7.56 -21.02 -16.14
N GLN A 159 8.67 -20.64 -16.81
CA GLN A 159 9.52 -21.60 -17.52
C GLN A 159 10.24 -22.57 -16.57
N LEU A 160 10.58 -22.13 -15.35
CA LEU A 160 11.11 -23.01 -14.30
C LEU A 160 10.07 -23.98 -13.73
N THR A 161 8.80 -23.59 -13.64
CA THR A 161 7.71 -24.50 -13.26
C THR A 161 7.53 -25.57 -14.32
N VAL A 162 7.44 -25.21 -15.61
CA VAL A 162 7.33 -26.20 -16.71
C VAL A 162 8.50 -27.18 -16.70
N LEU A 163 9.74 -26.69 -16.55
CA LEU A 163 10.93 -27.55 -16.52
C LEU A 163 10.97 -28.47 -15.28
N ALA A 164 10.34 -28.07 -14.17
CA ALA A 164 10.16 -28.94 -12.99
C ALA A 164 9.02 -29.95 -13.19
N ASP A 165 7.91 -29.55 -13.79
CA ASP A 165 6.77 -30.43 -14.08
C ASP A 165 7.15 -31.51 -15.10
N ASP A 166 7.91 -31.15 -16.16
CA ASP A 166 8.49 -32.09 -17.13
C ASP A 166 9.42 -33.10 -16.44
N ALA A 167 10.33 -32.63 -15.59
CA ALA A 167 11.26 -33.51 -14.86
C ALA A 167 10.55 -34.38 -13.80
N TYR A 168 9.41 -33.94 -13.25
CA TYR A 168 8.55 -34.76 -12.39
C TYR A 168 7.77 -35.81 -13.19
N PHE A 169 7.32 -35.48 -14.40
CA PHE A 169 6.67 -36.42 -15.31
C PHE A 169 7.63 -37.52 -15.76
N ASP A 170 8.84 -37.17 -16.22
CA ASP A 170 9.91 -38.12 -16.57
C ASP A 170 10.26 -39.04 -15.37
N LEU A 171 10.39 -38.46 -14.16
CA LEU A 171 10.62 -39.20 -12.92
C LEU A 171 9.49 -40.19 -12.59
N SER A 172 8.23 -39.79 -12.81
CA SER A 172 7.06 -40.66 -12.57
C SER A 172 6.99 -41.78 -13.59
N MET A 173 7.20 -41.48 -14.88
CA MET A 173 7.19 -42.45 -15.98
C MET A 173 8.28 -43.50 -15.79
N GLY A 174 9.53 -43.09 -15.62
CA GLY A 174 10.64 -44.03 -15.43
C GLY A 174 10.54 -44.80 -14.11
N GLY A 175 9.90 -44.23 -13.08
CA GLY A 175 9.54 -44.93 -11.86
C GLY A 175 8.50 -46.05 -12.09
N GLU A 176 7.47 -45.79 -12.89
CA GLU A 176 6.43 -46.77 -13.24
C GLU A 176 6.97 -47.86 -14.18
N ASP A 177 7.82 -47.52 -15.16
CA ASP A 177 8.55 -48.49 -15.99
C ASP A 177 9.46 -49.40 -15.16
N THR A 178 10.15 -48.85 -14.15
CA THR A 178 10.98 -49.62 -13.20
C THR A 178 10.11 -50.59 -12.39
N ILE A 179 8.96 -50.16 -11.89
CA ILE A 179 8.01 -51.00 -11.15
C ILE A 179 7.45 -52.11 -12.05
N ALA A 180 7.12 -51.81 -13.32
CA ALA A 180 6.64 -52.79 -14.28
C ALA A 180 7.68 -53.89 -14.55
N SER A 181 8.94 -53.51 -14.83
CA SER A 181 10.05 -54.45 -15.06
C SER A 181 10.34 -55.36 -13.85
N VAL A 182 10.35 -54.77 -12.64
CA VAL A 182 10.46 -55.54 -11.38
C VAL A 182 9.29 -56.51 -11.23
N SER A 183 8.06 -56.09 -11.52
CA SER A 183 6.87 -56.92 -11.37
C SER A 183 6.80 -58.06 -12.40
N GLU A 184 7.26 -57.84 -13.63
CA GLU A 184 7.32 -58.88 -14.67
C GLU A 184 8.34 -59.96 -14.29
N THR A 185 9.55 -59.56 -13.90
CA THR A 185 10.59 -60.50 -13.44
C THR A 185 10.16 -61.27 -12.19
N PHE A 186 9.57 -60.59 -11.20
CA PHE A 186 9.10 -61.26 -9.99
C PHE A 186 7.92 -62.21 -10.27
N SER A 187 7.08 -61.90 -11.27
CA SER A 187 6.05 -62.82 -11.74
C SER A 187 6.67 -64.07 -12.38
N SER A 188 7.66 -63.93 -13.26
CA SER A 188 8.33 -65.06 -13.92
C SER A 188 9.03 -65.99 -12.91
N LEU A 189 9.78 -65.43 -11.95
CA LEU A 189 10.44 -66.23 -10.90
C LEU A 189 9.44 -67.06 -10.09
N VAL A 190 8.30 -66.47 -9.72
CA VAL A 190 7.33 -67.09 -8.79
C VAL A 190 6.33 -68.00 -9.51
N ALA A 191 5.97 -67.70 -10.76
CA ALA A 191 5.03 -68.51 -11.54
C ALA A 191 5.70 -69.69 -12.25
N ASP A 192 6.94 -69.51 -12.75
CA ASP A 192 7.57 -70.45 -13.66
C ASP A 192 8.85 -71.07 -13.07
N ASP A 193 9.87 -70.25 -12.74
CA ASP A 193 11.20 -70.77 -12.38
C ASP A 193 11.24 -71.55 -11.07
N PHE A 194 10.68 -71.01 -9.99
CA PHE A 194 10.65 -71.71 -8.69
C PHE A 194 9.79 -72.98 -8.71
N PRO A 195 8.58 -72.99 -9.32
CA PRO A 195 7.80 -74.22 -9.50
C PRO A 195 8.50 -75.28 -10.37
N MET A 196 9.13 -74.87 -11.48
CA MET A 196 9.93 -75.75 -12.33
C MET A 196 11.10 -76.38 -11.57
N LEU A 197 11.89 -75.58 -10.85
CA LEU A 197 13.01 -76.05 -10.05
C LEU A 197 12.55 -76.97 -8.91
N THR A 198 11.41 -76.67 -8.28
CA THR A 198 10.82 -77.54 -7.25
C THR A 198 10.39 -78.88 -7.84
N LYS A 199 9.74 -78.90 -9.00
CA LYS A 199 9.33 -80.14 -9.67
C LYS A 199 10.52 -80.98 -10.14
N LEU A 200 11.63 -80.37 -10.55
CA LEU A 200 12.89 -81.07 -10.82
C LEU A 200 13.47 -81.74 -9.56
N LEU A 201 13.42 -81.06 -8.41
CA LEU A 201 13.88 -81.61 -7.13
C LEU A 201 12.96 -82.72 -6.59
N GLU A 202 11.65 -82.59 -6.77
CA GLU A 202 10.66 -83.65 -6.48
C GLU A 202 10.91 -84.88 -7.36
N ALA A 203 11.03 -84.71 -8.68
CA ALA A 203 11.38 -85.81 -9.59
C ALA A 203 12.70 -86.50 -9.20
N ARG A 204 13.70 -85.73 -8.71
CA ARG A 204 14.96 -86.29 -8.18
C ARG A 204 14.78 -87.04 -6.87
N ALA A 205 13.89 -86.62 -5.98
CA ALA A 205 13.55 -87.39 -4.79
C ALA A 205 12.88 -88.72 -5.17
N GLU A 206 11.92 -88.67 -6.09
CA GLU A 206 11.14 -89.84 -6.52
C GLU A 206 11.96 -90.88 -7.28
N VAL A 207 12.83 -90.49 -8.20
CA VAL A 207 13.81 -91.40 -8.84
C VAL A 207 14.66 -92.15 -7.81
N ASN A 208 15.07 -91.46 -6.74
CA ASN A 208 15.87 -92.06 -5.67
C ASN A 208 15.04 -93.03 -4.80
N LEU A 209 13.80 -92.69 -4.46
CA LEU A 209 12.90 -93.56 -3.69
C LEU A 209 12.43 -94.77 -4.52
N LEU A 210 12.11 -94.60 -5.79
CA LEU A 210 11.79 -95.67 -6.74
C LEU A 210 12.95 -96.65 -6.94
N THR A 211 14.18 -96.13 -7.04
CA THR A 211 15.36 -96.99 -7.13
C THR A 211 15.56 -97.79 -5.84
N GLY A 212 15.44 -97.13 -4.67
CA GLY A 212 15.61 -97.77 -3.36
C GLY A 212 14.55 -98.85 -3.09
N THR A 213 13.28 -98.54 -3.30
CA THR A 213 12.16 -99.49 -3.13
C THR A 213 12.25 -100.67 -4.10
N SER A 214 12.59 -100.41 -5.37
CA SER A 214 12.76 -101.47 -6.38
C SER A 214 13.95 -102.39 -6.07
N LEU A 215 15.07 -101.85 -5.58
CA LEU A 215 16.20 -102.66 -5.10
C LEU A 215 15.78 -103.56 -3.93
N VAL A 216 15.08 -103.02 -2.92
CA VAL A 216 14.57 -103.80 -1.79
C VAL A 216 13.63 -104.93 -2.26
N LEU A 217 12.77 -104.67 -3.25
CA LEU A 217 11.89 -105.67 -3.85
C LEU A 217 12.62 -106.78 -4.64
N THR A 218 13.86 -106.54 -5.10
CA THR A 218 14.69 -107.59 -5.73
C THR A 218 15.48 -108.45 -4.75
N GLU A 219 15.70 -107.99 -3.51
CA GLU A 219 16.53 -108.69 -2.51
C GLU A 219 15.74 -109.24 -1.31
N THR A 220 14.56 -108.70 -1.00
CA THR A 220 13.74 -109.17 0.12
C THR A 220 13.19 -110.58 -0.08
N LYS A 221 13.06 -111.31 1.04
CA LYS A 221 12.38 -112.62 1.13
C LYS A 221 11.21 -112.58 2.12
N ASP A 222 10.95 -111.42 2.70
CA ASP A 222 9.79 -111.17 3.56
C ASP A 222 8.65 -110.64 2.67
N GLU A 223 7.59 -111.42 2.55
CA GLU A 223 6.45 -111.16 1.67
C GLU A 223 5.53 -110.03 2.20
N ALA A 224 5.51 -109.79 3.51
CA ALA A 224 4.77 -108.68 4.12
C ALA A 224 5.51 -107.35 3.88
N LEU A 225 6.83 -107.33 4.09
CA LEU A 225 7.67 -106.19 3.72
C LEU A 225 7.60 -105.93 2.20
N ALA A 226 7.59 -106.98 1.39
CA ALA A 226 7.45 -106.86 -0.07
C ALA A 226 6.08 -106.33 -0.52
N SER A 227 5.02 -106.43 0.29
CA SER A 227 3.77 -105.71 0.01
C SER A 227 3.93 -104.22 0.25
N ILE A 228 4.31 -103.83 1.47
CA ILE A 228 4.42 -102.43 1.89
C ILE A 228 5.37 -101.64 0.96
N VAL A 229 6.51 -102.22 0.59
CA VAL A 229 7.48 -101.57 -0.30
C VAL A 229 6.98 -101.50 -1.76
N ARG A 230 6.12 -102.43 -2.19
CA ARG A 230 5.48 -102.38 -3.52
C ARG A 230 4.39 -101.34 -3.58
N ASP A 231 3.59 -101.22 -2.52
CA ASP A 231 2.54 -100.22 -2.40
C ASP A 231 3.14 -98.80 -2.38
N LEU A 232 4.22 -98.61 -1.60
CA LEU A 232 5.03 -97.38 -1.62
C LEU A 232 5.59 -97.09 -3.03
N ARG A 233 6.34 -98.03 -3.62
CA ARG A 233 6.88 -97.88 -5.00
C ARG A 233 5.81 -97.48 -6.02
N ASN A 234 4.58 -98.00 -5.90
CA ASN A 234 3.49 -97.66 -6.81
C ASN A 234 2.97 -96.22 -6.61
N SER A 235 3.01 -95.68 -5.38
CA SER A 235 2.72 -94.27 -5.09
C SER A 235 3.80 -93.37 -5.71
N ASN A 236 5.06 -93.62 -5.37
CA ASN A 236 6.23 -92.90 -5.89
C ASN A 236 6.31 -92.94 -7.44
N PHE A 237 5.79 -94.00 -8.08
CA PHE A 237 5.72 -94.11 -9.55
C PHE A 237 4.70 -93.12 -10.13
N ALA A 238 3.52 -93.02 -9.52
CA ALA A 238 2.51 -92.05 -9.93
C ALA A 238 2.95 -90.61 -9.64
N GLU A 239 3.60 -90.37 -8.49
CA GLU A 239 4.12 -89.06 -8.09
C GLU A 239 5.26 -88.58 -9.01
N LEU A 240 6.15 -89.49 -9.46
CA LEU A 240 7.12 -89.18 -10.53
C LEU A 240 6.43 -88.93 -11.87
N GLN A 241 5.44 -89.73 -12.25
CA GLN A 241 4.72 -89.56 -13.52
C GLN A 241 3.98 -88.20 -13.58
N GLU A 242 3.28 -87.82 -12.51
CA GLU A 242 2.64 -86.50 -12.38
C GLU A 242 3.69 -85.37 -12.45
N SER A 243 4.84 -85.55 -11.79
CA SER A 243 5.92 -84.57 -11.85
C SER A 243 6.51 -84.41 -13.26
N LEU A 244 6.63 -85.50 -14.03
CA LEU A 244 7.07 -85.43 -15.43
C LEU A 244 6.01 -84.81 -16.36
N ASP A 245 4.73 -85.10 -16.16
CA ASP A 245 3.64 -84.46 -16.93
C ASP A 245 3.57 -82.94 -16.65
N VAL A 246 3.91 -82.49 -15.44
CA VAL A 246 4.10 -81.07 -15.12
C VAL A 246 5.38 -80.52 -15.78
N LEU A 247 6.52 -81.19 -15.64
CA LEU A 247 7.79 -80.73 -16.24
C LEU A 247 7.76 -80.70 -17.78
N SER A 248 6.94 -81.53 -18.43
CA SER A 248 6.76 -81.54 -19.89
C SER A 248 6.18 -80.24 -20.47
N GLN A 249 5.65 -79.36 -19.62
CA GLN A 249 5.10 -78.06 -20.00
C GLN A 249 6.17 -76.95 -20.09
N TYR A 250 7.36 -77.17 -19.52
CA TYR A 250 8.47 -76.21 -19.52
C TYR A 250 9.48 -76.55 -20.62
N GLU A 251 9.52 -75.74 -21.68
CA GLU A 251 10.31 -76.03 -22.90
C GLU A 251 11.81 -76.20 -22.63
N SER A 252 12.35 -75.49 -21.63
CA SER A 252 13.73 -75.61 -21.13
C SER A 252 14.07 -76.98 -20.51
N VAL A 253 13.08 -77.70 -19.96
CA VAL A 253 13.30 -78.99 -19.28
C VAL A 253 13.06 -80.20 -20.19
N ILE A 254 12.29 -80.05 -21.27
CA ILE A 254 11.99 -81.13 -22.23
C ILE A 254 13.23 -81.95 -22.66
N PRO A 255 14.41 -81.37 -22.96
CA PRO A 255 15.62 -82.12 -23.34
C PRO A 255 16.11 -83.13 -22.29
N TYR A 256 15.70 -82.99 -21.03
CA TYR A 256 16.13 -83.79 -19.89
C TYR A 256 15.14 -84.88 -19.47
N LEU A 257 13.96 -84.96 -20.11
CA LEU A 257 12.87 -85.87 -19.72
C LEU A 257 13.00 -87.30 -20.28
N ASP A 258 13.65 -87.48 -21.44
CA ASP A 258 13.77 -88.80 -22.09
C ASP A 258 14.32 -89.92 -21.17
N PRO A 259 15.41 -89.72 -20.41
CA PRO A 259 15.91 -90.74 -19.47
C PRO A 259 14.95 -91.06 -18.32
N LEU A 260 14.08 -90.11 -17.95
CA LEU A 260 13.12 -90.27 -16.85
C LEU A 260 11.89 -91.08 -17.30
N TYR A 261 11.44 -90.87 -18.55
CA TYR A 261 10.47 -91.74 -19.19
C TYR A 261 11.03 -93.15 -19.45
N GLU A 262 12.32 -93.29 -19.82
CA GLU A 262 12.99 -94.61 -19.92
C GLU A 262 13.06 -95.33 -18.56
N PHE A 263 13.30 -94.58 -17.48
CA PHE A 263 13.30 -95.08 -16.10
C PHE A 263 11.91 -95.60 -15.66
N LEU A 264 10.84 -94.84 -15.91
CA LEU A 264 9.47 -95.30 -15.65
C LEU A 264 9.13 -96.54 -16.48
N ALA A 265 9.37 -96.52 -17.79
CA ALA A 265 9.05 -97.65 -18.68
C ALA A 265 9.78 -98.94 -18.27
N THR A 266 11.03 -98.85 -17.81
CA THR A 266 11.82 -99.99 -17.33
C THR A 266 11.32 -100.54 -15.99
N LEU A 267 10.74 -99.69 -15.15
CA LEU A 267 10.07 -100.09 -13.90
C LEU A 267 8.69 -100.71 -14.13
N GLU A 268 7.99 -100.29 -15.19
CA GLU A 268 6.67 -100.80 -15.59
C GLU A 268 6.74 -102.18 -16.27
N ASP A 269 7.80 -102.49 -17.03
CA ASP A 269 7.99 -103.81 -17.67
C ASP A 269 8.26 -104.95 -16.67
N ALA A 270 7.19 -105.39 -16.02
CA ALA A 270 7.16 -106.61 -15.22
C ALA A 270 7.40 -107.88 -16.07
N GLY A 271 7.25 -107.82 -17.40
CA GLY A 271 7.39 -108.96 -18.31
C GLY A 271 8.83 -109.35 -18.56
N GLY A 272 9.67 -108.42 -19.01
CA GLY A 272 11.09 -108.63 -19.24
C GLY A 272 11.87 -108.92 -17.95
N GLN A 273 11.44 -108.37 -16.81
CA GLN A 273 12.08 -108.59 -15.52
C GLN A 273 12.05 -110.06 -15.03
N PHE A 274 11.11 -110.90 -15.49
CA PHE A 274 11.08 -112.33 -15.14
C PHE A 274 12.25 -113.14 -15.70
N MET A 275 12.88 -112.69 -16.79
CA MET A 275 13.98 -113.41 -17.45
C MET A 275 15.38 -113.03 -16.90
N LYS A 276 15.49 -111.95 -16.12
CA LYS A 276 16.76 -111.39 -15.63
C LYS A 276 17.05 -111.79 -14.18
N SER A 277 18.29 -112.16 -13.88
CA SER A 277 18.73 -112.44 -12.52
C SER A 277 18.63 -111.19 -11.63
N ALA A 278 18.62 -111.38 -10.31
CA ALA A 278 18.60 -110.27 -9.36
C ALA A 278 19.85 -109.37 -9.50
N SER A 279 21.01 -109.93 -9.85
CA SER A 279 22.24 -109.15 -10.05
C SER A 279 22.21 -108.31 -11.34
N GLU A 280 21.57 -108.82 -12.40
CA GLU A 280 21.40 -108.06 -13.65
C GLU A 280 20.40 -106.93 -13.45
N ARG A 281 19.23 -107.19 -12.85
CA ARG A 281 18.25 -106.14 -12.50
C ARG A 281 18.82 -105.08 -11.56
N ARG A 282 19.62 -105.47 -10.56
CA ARG A 282 20.33 -104.52 -9.69
C ARG A 282 21.33 -103.65 -10.47
N THR A 283 22.07 -104.22 -11.42
CA THR A 283 23.02 -103.46 -12.25
C THR A 283 22.28 -102.48 -13.16
N GLU A 284 21.23 -102.95 -13.81
CA GLU A 284 20.38 -102.18 -14.73
C GLU A 284 19.70 -100.99 -14.03
N LEU A 285 19.05 -101.21 -12.87
CA LEU A 285 18.45 -100.14 -12.07
C LEU A 285 19.48 -99.10 -11.61
N LEU A 286 20.68 -99.52 -11.20
CA LEU A 286 21.73 -98.61 -10.76
C LEU A 286 22.32 -97.79 -11.92
N GLN A 287 22.46 -98.39 -13.10
CA GLN A 287 22.90 -97.70 -14.32
C GLN A 287 21.84 -96.70 -14.80
N LEU A 288 20.56 -97.08 -14.81
CA LEU A 288 19.46 -96.22 -15.24
C LEU A 288 19.28 -95.04 -14.28
N ARG A 289 19.35 -95.27 -12.97
CA ARG A 289 19.40 -94.20 -11.95
C ARG A 289 20.57 -93.24 -12.19
N GLN A 290 21.73 -93.74 -12.60
CA GLN A 290 22.89 -92.89 -12.89
C GLN A 290 22.64 -91.99 -14.11
N THR A 291 21.95 -92.49 -15.15
CA THR A 291 21.55 -91.67 -16.30
C THR A 291 20.53 -90.60 -15.90
N THR A 292 19.50 -90.95 -15.14
CA THR A 292 18.47 -89.99 -14.69
C THR A 292 18.99 -88.95 -13.71
N ASP A 293 19.88 -89.32 -12.78
CA ASP A 293 20.43 -88.36 -11.82
C ASP A 293 21.40 -87.38 -12.51
N ALA A 294 22.09 -87.81 -13.57
CA ALA A 294 22.87 -86.91 -14.44
C ALA A 294 21.98 -85.96 -15.24
N ALA A 295 20.89 -86.44 -15.84
CA ALA A 295 19.94 -85.61 -16.59
C ALA A 295 19.25 -84.58 -15.67
N LEU A 296 18.76 -85.01 -14.51
CA LEU A 296 18.14 -84.11 -13.52
C LEU A 296 19.13 -83.11 -12.93
N SER A 297 20.40 -83.48 -12.71
CA SER A 297 21.38 -82.50 -12.25
C SER A 297 21.71 -81.47 -13.32
N SER A 298 21.79 -81.87 -14.60
CA SER A 298 21.97 -80.93 -15.72
C SER A 298 20.78 -79.98 -15.86
N ALA A 299 19.55 -80.48 -15.73
CA ALA A 299 18.35 -79.65 -15.75
C ALA A 299 18.30 -78.65 -14.58
N VAL A 300 18.70 -79.08 -13.37
CA VAL A 300 18.78 -78.21 -12.19
C VAL A 300 19.88 -77.16 -12.35
N ASP A 301 21.05 -77.52 -12.90
CA ASP A 301 22.15 -76.59 -13.14
C ASP A 301 21.78 -75.55 -14.21
N ASP A 302 21.16 -75.97 -15.34
CA ASP A 302 20.67 -75.07 -16.40
C ASP A 302 19.57 -74.11 -15.90
N VAL A 303 18.54 -74.61 -15.23
CA VAL A 303 17.46 -73.77 -14.66
C VAL A 303 18.02 -72.79 -13.61
N SER A 304 19.00 -73.23 -12.80
CA SER A 304 19.66 -72.34 -11.84
C SER A 304 20.54 -71.27 -12.53
N PHE A 305 21.05 -71.55 -13.72
CA PHE A 305 21.86 -70.62 -14.51
C PHE A 305 21.00 -69.55 -15.20
N GLU A 306 19.90 -69.93 -15.85
CA GLU A 306 18.94 -68.97 -16.42
C GLU A 306 18.31 -68.08 -15.33
N LEU A 307 17.93 -68.65 -14.18
CA LEU A 307 17.44 -67.92 -13.00
C LEU A 307 18.41 -66.82 -12.54
N ILE A 308 19.73 -67.12 -12.56
CA ILE A 308 20.77 -66.14 -12.22
C ILE A 308 20.87 -65.05 -13.30
N ILE A 309 20.85 -65.40 -14.59
CA ILE A 309 20.90 -64.45 -15.70
C ILE A 309 19.71 -63.48 -15.65
N HIS A 310 18.48 -63.99 -15.58
CA HIS A 310 17.28 -63.15 -15.49
C HIS A 310 17.31 -62.23 -14.25
N SER A 311 17.81 -62.73 -13.11
CA SER A 311 17.95 -61.93 -11.89
C SER A 311 19.00 -60.82 -12.03
N GLU A 312 20.15 -61.09 -12.65
CA GLU A 312 21.28 -60.16 -12.75
C GLU A 312 21.10 -59.12 -13.87
N ASP A 313 20.51 -59.49 -15.01
CA ASP A 313 20.09 -58.54 -16.05
C ASP A 313 19.00 -57.58 -15.52
N THR A 314 18.04 -58.10 -14.75
CA THR A 314 17.02 -57.26 -14.09
C THR A 314 17.63 -56.34 -13.05
N ALA A 315 18.57 -56.81 -12.23
CA ALA A 315 19.28 -55.98 -11.26
C ALA A 315 20.08 -54.85 -11.95
N SER A 316 20.77 -55.17 -13.04
CA SER A 316 21.54 -54.22 -13.86
C SER A 316 20.64 -53.16 -14.52
N SER A 317 19.52 -53.58 -15.09
CA SER A 317 18.51 -52.69 -15.69
C SER A 317 17.94 -51.73 -14.64
N ASN A 318 17.56 -52.25 -13.46
CA ASN A 318 17.07 -51.44 -12.35
C ASN A 318 18.14 -50.47 -11.79
N GLU A 319 19.41 -50.88 -11.67
CA GLU A 319 20.49 -49.95 -11.27
C GLU A 319 20.59 -48.78 -12.26
N SER A 320 20.55 -49.07 -13.57
CA SER A 320 20.60 -48.04 -14.62
C SER A 320 19.37 -47.11 -14.60
N ALA A 321 18.17 -47.65 -14.40
CA ALA A 321 16.93 -46.87 -14.32
C ALA A 321 16.90 -45.98 -13.06
N ILE A 322 17.09 -46.56 -11.88
CA ILE A 322 17.15 -45.84 -10.59
C ILE A 322 18.23 -44.76 -10.63
N ARG A 323 19.39 -45.05 -11.22
CA ARG A 323 20.45 -44.06 -11.36
C ARG A 323 20.08 -42.91 -12.30
N THR A 324 19.38 -43.18 -13.39
CA THR A 324 18.90 -42.11 -14.30
C THR A 324 17.93 -41.18 -13.55
N LEU A 325 16.93 -41.76 -12.87
CA LEU A 325 15.95 -41.04 -12.06
C LEU A 325 16.62 -40.15 -10.98
N LEU A 326 17.68 -40.63 -10.34
CA LEU A 326 18.38 -39.91 -9.26
C LEU A 326 19.44 -38.90 -9.74
N ASP A 327 20.31 -39.28 -10.69
CA ASP A 327 21.40 -38.42 -11.19
C ASP A 327 20.86 -37.35 -12.17
N VAL A 328 19.83 -37.66 -12.96
CA VAL A 328 19.28 -36.77 -14.00
C VAL A 328 18.03 -36.02 -13.52
N ASP A 329 16.95 -36.72 -13.16
CA ASP A 329 15.62 -36.09 -13.06
C ASP A 329 15.40 -35.40 -11.70
N VAL A 330 15.75 -36.08 -10.60
CA VAL A 330 15.91 -35.43 -9.28
C VAL A 330 17.00 -34.34 -9.33
N GLY A 331 18.03 -34.52 -10.15
CA GLY A 331 19.07 -33.52 -10.42
C GLY A 331 18.48 -32.23 -11.03
N ARG A 332 17.70 -32.36 -12.11
CA ARG A 332 16.98 -31.28 -12.81
C ARG A 332 15.99 -30.58 -11.90
N LEU A 333 15.13 -31.34 -11.19
CA LEU A 333 14.18 -30.79 -10.20
C LEU A 333 14.89 -29.92 -9.15
N ARG A 334 15.99 -30.41 -8.59
CA ARG A 334 16.78 -29.68 -7.58
C ARG A 334 17.44 -28.44 -8.17
N ALA A 335 17.98 -28.52 -9.38
CA ALA A 335 18.63 -27.39 -10.04
C ALA A 335 17.60 -26.30 -10.43
N ALA A 336 16.43 -26.67 -10.94
CA ALA A 336 15.33 -25.76 -11.24
C ALA A 336 14.83 -25.03 -9.98
N SER A 337 14.61 -25.79 -8.89
CA SER A 337 14.24 -25.21 -7.59
C SER A 337 15.29 -24.22 -7.07
N TYR A 338 16.59 -24.58 -7.14
CA TYR A 338 17.69 -23.68 -6.77
C TYR A 338 17.71 -22.41 -7.63
N MET A 339 17.50 -22.53 -8.95
CA MET A 339 17.45 -21.38 -9.87
C MET A 339 16.25 -20.46 -9.59
N ASN A 340 15.09 -21.01 -9.19
CA ASN A 340 13.92 -20.23 -8.76
C ASN A 340 14.21 -19.44 -7.47
N VAL A 341 14.90 -20.04 -6.51
CA VAL A 341 15.35 -19.35 -5.28
C VAL A 341 16.36 -18.24 -5.60
N SER A 342 17.36 -18.49 -6.45
CA SER A 342 18.31 -17.46 -6.88
C SER A 342 17.65 -16.32 -7.65
N LEU A 343 16.66 -16.62 -8.49
CA LEU A 343 15.86 -15.62 -9.21
C LEU A 343 15.09 -14.72 -8.23
N ARG A 344 14.36 -15.31 -7.29
CA ARG A 344 13.62 -14.57 -6.24
C ARG A 344 14.56 -13.74 -5.36
N SER A 345 15.74 -14.26 -5.03
CA SER A 345 16.78 -13.54 -4.29
C SER A 345 17.31 -12.32 -5.05
N LEU A 346 17.54 -12.44 -6.35
CA LEU A 346 17.93 -11.32 -7.21
C LEU A 346 16.82 -10.26 -7.31
N VAL A 347 15.56 -10.65 -7.44
CA VAL A 347 14.43 -9.69 -7.43
C VAL A 347 14.32 -8.97 -6.08
N ALA A 348 14.40 -9.71 -4.97
CA ALA A 348 14.34 -9.13 -3.62
C ALA A 348 15.50 -8.15 -3.36
N THR A 349 16.73 -8.53 -3.69
CA THR A 349 17.91 -7.64 -3.56
C THR A 349 17.85 -6.44 -4.51
N SER A 350 17.25 -6.58 -5.70
CA SER A 350 16.99 -5.46 -6.61
C SER A 350 16.00 -4.45 -6.03
N LEU A 351 14.90 -4.91 -5.45
CA LEU A 351 13.89 -4.05 -4.81
C LEU A 351 14.45 -3.35 -3.56
N LEU A 352 15.20 -4.08 -2.73
CA LEU A 352 15.92 -3.50 -1.59
C LEU A 352 16.95 -2.45 -2.06
N GLY A 353 17.70 -2.74 -3.12
CA GLY A 353 18.66 -1.82 -3.73
C GLY A 353 18.02 -0.52 -4.26
N ALA A 354 16.84 -0.62 -4.87
CA ALA A 354 16.04 0.54 -5.29
C ALA A 354 15.53 1.38 -4.10
N SER A 355 15.37 0.79 -2.92
CA SER A 355 14.85 1.45 -1.72
C SER A 355 15.88 2.30 -0.96
N VAL A 356 17.18 2.03 -1.13
CA VAL A 356 18.31 2.67 -0.41
C VAL A 356 18.17 4.18 -0.32
N THR A 357 18.33 4.78 0.86
CA THR A 357 18.06 6.21 1.11
C THR A 357 19.30 7.10 1.22
N SER A 358 20.50 6.53 1.29
CA SER A 358 21.77 7.26 1.39
C SER A 358 22.84 6.69 0.45
N LEU A 359 23.80 7.53 0.04
CA LEU A 359 24.92 7.10 -0.82
C LEU A 359 25.79 6.04 -0.14
N ASP A 360 26.01 6.13 1.19
CA ASP A 360 26.75 5.11 1.96
C ASP A 360 26.15 3.69 1.84
N GLY A 361 24.84 3.58 1.56
CA GLY A 361 24.16 2.29 1.38
C GLY A 361 24.32 1.66 -0.01
N ILE A 362 24.75 2.44 -1.02
CA ILE A 362 24.84 1.99 -2.41
C ILE A 362 25.87 0.87 -2.57
N ASP A 363 27.08 1.02 -2.01
CA ASP A 363 28.14 0.00 -2.07
C ASP A 363 27.75 -1.32 -1.39
N ALA A 364 26.81 -1.29 -0.44
CA ALA A 364 26.27 -2.49 0.20
C ALA A 364 25.20 -3.17 -0.66
N ALA A 365 24.25 -2.38 -1.19
CA ALA A 365 23.23 -2.89 -2.10
C ALA A 365 23.83 -3.44 -3.41
N GLN A 366 24.84 -2.75 -3.97
CA GLN A 366 25.50 -3.18 -5.19
C GLN A 366 26.28 -4.49 -5.02
N ARG A 367 26.80 -4.78 -3.83
CA ARG A 367 27.38 -6.10 -3.53
C ARG A 367 26.30 -7.16 -3.41
N ALA A 368 25.24 -6.92 -2.66
CA ALA A 368 24.15 -7.88 -2.47
C ALA A 368 23.46 -8.27 -3.80
N ILE A 369 23.17 -7.30 -4.67
CA ILE A 369 22.55 -7.56 -5.98
C ILE A 369 23.51 -8.30 -6.93
N SER A 370 24.82 -7.98 -6.90
CA SER A 370 25.84 -8.70 -7.67
C SER A 370 26.03 -10.14 -7.18
N GLU A 371 26.04 -10.37 -5.87
CA GLU A 371 26.15 -11.70 -5.27
C GLU A 371 24.93 -12.57 -5.61
N ALA A 372 23.72 -11.98 -5.61
CA ALA A 372 22.50 -12.65 -6.05
C ALA A 372 22.51 -12.96 -7.56
N ALA A 373 23.00 -12.04 -8.40
CA ALA A 373 23.14 -12.26 -9.84
C ALA A 373 24.16 -13.35 -10.18
N VAL A 374 25.32 -13.39 -9.50
CA VAL A 374 26.31 -14.47 -9.63
C VAL A 374 25.70 -15.80 -9.20
N SER A 375 24.92 -15.82 -8.11
CA SER A 375 24.21 -17.03 -7.65
C SER A 375 23.19 -17.54 -8.68
N LEU A 376 22.52 -16.65 -9.42
CA LEU A 376 21.60 -17.02 -10.50
C LEU A 376 22.35 -17.57 -11.73
N VAL A 377 23.51 -17.02 -12.09
CA VAL A 377 24.35 -17.56 -13.19
C VAL A 377 24.96 -18.92 -12.82
N ASP A 378 25.38 -19.10 -11.57
CA ASP A 378 25.86 -20.40 -11.07
C ASP A 378 24.72 -21.45 -11.06
N ALA A 379 23.49 -21.06 -10.69
CA ALA A 379 22.31 -21.91 -10.82
C ALA A 379 22.01 -22.28 -12.28
N GLN A 380 22.03 -21.28 -13.18
CA GLN A 380 21.83 -21.46 -14.63
C GLN A 380 22.83 -22.45 -15.23
N SER A 381 24.11 -22.40 -14.80
CA SER A 381 25.17 -23.27 -15.32
C SER A 381 24.99 -24.78 -15.08
N LYS A 382 24.02 -25.15 -14.23
CA LYS A 382 23.70 -26.54 -13.84
C LYS A 382 22.48 -27.10 -14.59
N LEU A 383 21.92 -26.33 -15.52
CA LEU A 383 20.74 -26.69 -16.32
C LEU A 383 21.03 -26.48 -17.81
N GLU A 384 20.62 -27.45 -18.63
CA GLU A 384 20.58 -27.28 -20.08
C GLU A 384 19.31 -26.51 -20.46
N LEU A 385 19.40 -25.18 -20.46
CA LEU A 385 18.31 -24.28 -20.82
C LEU A 385 18.25 -24.02 -22.33
N SER A 386 17.08 -23.59 -22.82
CA SER A 386 16.95 -23.06 -24.18
C SER A 386 17.75 -21.76 -24.37
N GLU A 387 18.07 -21.42 -25.61
CA GLU A 387 18.76 -20.17 -25.95
C GLU A 387 17.91 -18.95 -25.58
N ASP A 388 16.59 -19.00 -25.80
CA ASP A 388 15.66 -17.95 -25.39
C ASP A 388 15.61 -17.76 -23.86
N PHE A 389 15.58 -18.86 -23.08
CA PHE A 389 15.56 -18.76 -21.62
C PHE A 389 16.91 -18.28 -21.08
N THR A 390 18.02 -18.73 -21.65
CA THR A 390 19.37 -18.20 -21.38
C THR A 390 19.45 -16.69 -21.62
N ASN A 391 18.87 -16.20 -22.72
CA ASN A 391 18.80 -14.76 -23.00
C ASN A 391 17.89 -14.01 -22.01
N LEU A 392 16.78 -14.61 -21.55
CA LEU A 392 15.92 -14.03 -20.50
C LEU A 392 16.67 -13.92 -19.16
N ILE A 393 17.36 -14.96 -18.72
CA ILE A 393 18.18 -14.92 -17.49
C ILE A 393 19.32 -13.90 -17.62
N SER A 394 19.97 -13.78 -18.78
CA SER A 394 20.98 -12.74 -19.02
C SER A 394 20.41 -11.31 -18.98
N ARG A 395 19.15 -11.10 -19.37
CA ARG A 395 18.46 -9.79 -19.25
C ARG A 395 18.04 -9.49 -17.82
N ILE A 396 17.70 -10.52 -17.04
CA ILE A 396 17.40 -10.42 -15.61
C ILE A 396 18.65 -10.07 -14.82
N THR A 397 19.79 -10.75 -15.06
CA THR A 397 21.03 -10.45 -14.32
C THR A 397 21.65 -9.11 -14.69
N ALA A 398 21.36 -8.56 -15.88
CA ALA A 398 21.78 -7.21 -16.27
C ALA A 398 21.23 -6.08 -15.37
N VAL A 399 20.18 -6.32 -14.57
CA VAL A 399 19.70 -5.31 -13.58
C VAL A 399 20.67 -5.11 -12.41
N ALA A 400 21.64 -6.01 -12.24
CA ALA A 400 22.72 -5.94 -11.26
C ALA A 400 23.97 -5.21 -11.77
N ASP A 401 24.00 -4.74 -13.02
CA ASP A 401 25.15 -4.06 -13.61
C ASP A 401 25.57 -2.81 -12.78
N PRO A 402 26.85 -2.67 -12.36
CA PRO A 402 27.28 -1.59 -11.47
C PRO A 402 27.15 -0.18 -12.04
N ASP A 403 27.14 -0.02 -13.37
CA ASP A 403 27.07 1.29 -14.03
C ASP A 403 25.65 1.61 -14.53
N ASN A 404 24.89 0.58 -14.93
CA ASN A 404 23.61 0.70 -15.66
C ASN A 404 22.41 0.06 -14.96
N GLY A 405 22.61 -0.74 -13.91
CA GLY A 405 21.57 -1.49 -13.21
C GLY A 405 20.67 -0.65 -12.30
N ILE A 406 19.77 -1.32 -11.57
CA ILE A 406 18.78 -0.69 -10.68
C ILE A 406 19.46 0.10 -9.56
N VAL A 407 20.51 -0.46 -8.94
CA VAL A 407 21.28 0.23 -7.88
C VAL A 407 22.08 1.40 -8.45
N ALA A 408 22.62 1.30 -9.67
CA ALA A 408 23.31 2.40 -10.35
C ALA A 408 22.36 3.56 -10.69
N ALA A 409 21.14 3.25 -11.15
CA ALA A 409 20.09 4.25 -11.35
C ALA A 409 19.66 4.90 -10.02
N ARG A 410 19.58 4.13 -8.92
CA ARG A 410 19.32 4.66 -7.57
C ARG A 410 20.45 5.56 -7.08
N ALA A 411 21.71 5.19 -7.30
CA ALA A 411 22.88 5.98 -6.94
C ALA A 411 22.86 7.35 -7.64
N ARG A 412 22.62 7.36 -8.97
CA ARG A 412 22.44 8.60 -9.74
C ARG A 412 21.29 9.45 -9.21
N MET A 413 20.14 8.86 -8.89
CA MET A 413 19.00 9.58 -8.29
C MET A 413 19.36 10.24 -6.94
N LEU A 414 20.09 9.55 -6.05
CA LEU A 414 20.50 10.09 -4.74
C LEU A 414 21.56 11.19 -4.89
N GLN A 415 22.55 10.98 -5.76
CA GLN A 415 23.61 11.96 -6.02
C GLN A 415 23.06 13.24 -6.66
N ALA A 416 22.10 13.10 -7.58
CA ALA A 416 21.36 14.23 -8.15
C ALA A 416 20.57 15.00 -7.07
N MET A 417 19.96 14.30 -6.09
CA MET A 417 19.25 14.94 -4.98
C MET A 417 20.18 15.67 -3.99
N GLU A 418 21.36 15.11 -3.70
CA GLU A 418 22.40 15.78 -2.90
C GLU A 418 22.95 17.03 -3.62
N ASN A 419 23.21 16.91 -4.92
CA ASN A 419 23.60 18.03 -5.79
C ASN A 419 22.54 19.14 -5.73
N ALA A 420 21.27 18.82 -6.02
CA ALA A 420 20.17 19.79 -5.99
C ALA A 420 20.06 20.50 -4.62
N THR A 421 20.16 19.74 -3.52
CA THR A 421 20.15 20.29 -2.15
C THR A 421 21.32 21.26 -1.92
N THR A 422 22.53 20.87 -2.33
CA THR A 422 23.74 21.68 -2.21
C THR A 422 23.64 22.99 -3.02
N LYS A 423 23.08 22.92 -4.23
CA LYS A 423 22.87 24.11 -5.07
C LYS A 423 21.75 25.01 -4.54
N SER A 424 20.69 24.46 -3.95
CA SER A 424 19.65 25.22 -3.25
C SER A 424 20.20 26.01 -2.06
N LEU A 425 21.11 25.41 -1.28
CA LEU A 425 21.78 26.10 -0.18
C LEU A 425 22.65 27.27 -0.67
N ALA A 426 23.38 27.11 -1.77
CA ALA A 426 24.14 28.20 -2.39
C ALA A 426 23.22 29.30 -2.94
N ALA A 427 22.12 28.95 -3.61
CA ALA A 427 21.11 29.90 -4.08
C ALA A 427 20.48 30.69 -2.90
N SER A 428 20.12 30.00 -1.82
CA SER A 428 19.55 30.64 -0.62
C SER A 428 20.56 31.49 0.14
N ALA A 429 21.86 31.22 0.06
CA ALA A 429 22.90 32.08 0.63
C ALA A 429 22.93 33.43 -0.09
N ASN A 430 22.90 33.42 -1.43
CA ASN A 430 22.89 34.66 -2.24
C ASN A 430 21.62 35.49 -1.98
N LEU A 431 20.44 34.86 -1.86
CA LEU A 431 19.21 35.57 -1.48
C LEU A 431 19.29 36.19 -0.07
N ASN A 432 19.97 35.54 0.87
CA ASN A 432 20.20 36.08 2.20
C ASN A 432 21.19 37.27 2.16
N GLU A 433 22.26 37.20 1.37
CA GLU A 433 23.19 38.32 1.16
C GLU A 433 22.51 39.53 0.51
N ILE A 434 21.56 39.30 -0.42
CA ILE A 434 20.70 40.35 -0.96
C ILE A 434 19.85 40.99 0.15
N ALA A 435 19.17 40.19 0.98
CA ALA A 435 18.35 40.70 2.07
C ALA A 435 19.16 41.48 3.12
N GLU A 436 20.35 41.01 3.49
CA GLU A 436 21.28 41.72 4.38
C GLU A 436 21.80 43.02 3.76
N THR A 437 22.18 43.01 2.48
CA THR A 437 22.59 44.20 1.72
C THR A 437 21.49 45.25 1.73
N VAL A 438 20.27 44.88 1.35
CA VAL A 438 19.10 45.78 1.29
C VAL A 438 18.72 46.29 2.69
N SER A 439 18.80 45.44 3.72
CA SER A 439 18.57 45.83 5.12
C SER A 439 19.60 46.85 5.60
N SER A 440 20.86 46.73 5.19
CA SER A 440 21.91 47.71 5.49
C SER A 440 21.63 49.08 4.81
N PHE A 441 21.20 49.07 3.55
CA PHE A 441 20.78 50.28 2.83
C PHE A 441 19.53 50.92 3.44
N GLY A 442 18.53 50.12 3.83
CA GLY A 442 17.33 50.59 4.54
C GLY A 442 17.67 51.23 5.89
N THR A 443 18.56 50.59 6.66
CA THR A 443 19.07 51.12 7.94
C THR A 443 19.83 52.43 7.75
N SER A 444 20.68 52.50 6.72
CA SER A 444 21.41 53.72 6.33
C SER A 444 20.45 54.86 5.93
N ALA A 445 19.41 54.56 5.14
CA ALA A 445 18.37 55.51 4.78
C ALA A 445 17.58 56.02 5.99
N ILE A 446 17.21 55.14 6.93
CA ILE A 446 16.54 55.50 8.18
C ILE A 446 17.42 56.42 9.02
N ASN A 447 18.72 56.14 9.14
CA ASN A 447 19.66 57.01 9.87
C ASN A 447 19.78 58.40 9.23
N GLY A 448 19.88 58.48 7.90
CA GLY A 448 19.84 59.76 7.17
C GLY A 448 18.53 60.53 7.37
N LEU A 449 17.40 59.83 7.44
CA LEU A 449 16.10 60.43 7.72
C LEU A 449 15.98 60.91 9.19
N VAL A 450 16.66 60.28 10.15
CA VAL A 450 16.76 60.81 11.52
C VAL A 450 17.57 62.12 11.54
N GLU A 451 18.62 62.24 10.72
CA GLU A 451 19.41 63.47 10.58
C GLU A 451 18.63 64.59 9.88
N GLU A 452 17.93 64.30 8.77
CA GLU A 452 17.02 65.26 8.11
C GLU A 452 15.87 65.69 9.04
N GLY A 453 15.30 64.75 9.80
CA GLY A 453 14.27 65.01 10.80
C GLY A 453 14.73 65.91 11.94
N ALA A 454 15.97 65.75 12.42
CA ALA A 454 16.59 66.67 13.37
C ALA A 454 16.73 68.09 12.77
N GLY A 455 17.00 68.20 11.47
CA GLY A 455 16.96 69.46 10.72
C GLY A 455 15.58 70.14 10.73
N LEU A 456 14.49 69.37 10.62
CA LEU A 456 13.12 69.90 10.75
C LEU A 456 12.83 70.42 12.16
N VAL A 457 13.30 69.72 13.21
CA VAL A 457 13.14 70.17 14.60
C VAL A 457 13.87 71.50 14.83
N ALA A 458 15.12 71.63 14.35
CA ALA A 458 15.87 72.88 14.44
C ALA A 458 15.22 74.04 13.64
N GLN A 459 14.59 73.75 12.48
CA GLN A 459 13.77 74.75 11.78
C GLN A 459 12.54 75.15 12.61
N SER A 460 11.89 74.22 13.31
CA SER A 460 10.75 74.52 14.19
C SER A 460 11.14 75.40 15.38
N GLU A 461 12.25 75.12 16.07
CA GLU A 461 12.73 75.94 17.19
C GLU A 461 13.06 77.38 16.74
N THR A 462 13.72 77.54 15.58
CA THR A 462 14.05 78.87 15.04
C THR A 462 12.81 79.63 14.55
N ALA A 463 11.76 78.92 14.08
CA ALA A 463 10.48 79.52 13.75
C ALA A 463 9.71 79.98 15.02
N GLU A 464 9.70 79.18 16.09
CA GLU A 464 9.07 79.55 17.37
C GLU A 464 9.70 80.82 17.96
N ALA A 465 11.04 80.89 18.00
CA ALA A 465 11.77 82.07 18.46
C ALA A 465 11.44 83.32 17.63
N GLN A 466 11.28 83.18 16.31
CA GLN A 466 10.86 84.28 15.44
C GLN A 466 9.40 84.71 15.71
N MET A 467 8.46 83.77 15.83
CA MET A 467 7.06 84.07 16.15
C MET A 467 6.92 84.77 17.51
N ALA A 468 7.67 84.34 18.53
CA ALA A 468 7.73 85.01 19.82
C ALA A 468 8.21 86.47 19.70
N SER A 469 9.24 86.74 18.88
CA SER A 469 9.73 88.10 18.64
C SER A 469 8.68 89.01 17.97
N VAL A 470 7.94 88.49 16.98
CA VAL A 470 6.86 89.21 16.28
C VAL A 470 5.69 89.51 17.22
N ALA A 471 5.34 88.57 18.11
CA ALA A 471 4.32 88.77 19.13
C ALA A 471 4.70 89.90 20.12
N VAL A 472 5.95 89.91 20.60
CA VAL A 472 6.46 90.95 21.51
C VAL A 472 6.46 92.33 20.85
N ILE A 473 6.94 92.44 19.60
CA ILE A 473 6.93 93.70 18.83
C ILE A 473 5.50 94.23 18.66
N SER A 474 4.57 93.35 18.32
CA SER A 474 3.14 93.69 18.15
C SER A 474 2.52 94.21 19.46
N LEU A 475 2.84 93.57 20.59
CA LEU A 475 2.37 93.97 21.92
C LEU A 475 2.92 95.34 22.36
N VAL A 476 4.20 95.62 22.10
CA VAL A 476 4.82 96.92 22.42
C VAL A 476 4.13 98.07 21.68
N ILE A 477 3.88 97.89 20.37
CA ILE A 477 3.25 98.93 19.55
C ILE A 477 1.76 99.10 19.91
N PHE A 478 1.05 98.03 20.28
CA PHE A 478 -0.31 98.09 20.85
C PHE A 478 -0.36 98.96 22.12
N LEU A 479 0.56 98.75 23.06
CA LEU A 479 0.64 99.54 24.30
C LEU A 479 0.97 101.01 24.04
N LEU A 480 1.84 101.32 23.07
CA LEU A 480 2.15 102.69 22.67
C LEU A 480 0.93 103.43 22.07
N ALA A 481 0.09 102.74 21.30
CA ALA A 481 -1.14 103.31 20.74
C ALA A 481 -2.15 103.70 21.86
N LEU A 482 -2.30 102.87 22.90
CA LEU A 482 -3.13 103.18 24.07
C LEU A 482 -2.59 104.40 24.84
N ALA A 483 -1.27 104.45 25.08
CA ALA A 483 -0.64 105.57 25.79
C ALA A 483 -0.80 106.92 25.06
N ALA A 484 -0.66 106.94 23.72
CA ALA A 484 -0.87 108.13 22.91
C ALA A 484 -2.32 108.65 23.00
N THR A 485 -3.29 107.73 23.00
CA THR A 485 -4.73 108.04 23.08
C THR A 485 -5.08 108.76 24.40
N TRP A 486 -4.54 108.29 25.52
CA TRP A 486 -4.74 108.91 26.84
C TRP A 486 -4.20 110.35 26.92
N TRP A 487 -3.00 110.58 26.37
CA TRP A 487 -2.31 111.87 26.48
C TRP A 487 -2.93 112.96 25.59
N LEU A 488 -3.38 112.62 24.38
CA LEU A 488 -3.96 113.58 23.42
C LEU A 488 -5.44 113.91 23.65
N ILE A 489 -6.25 113.00 24.20
CA ILE A 489 -7.72 113.14 24.18
C ILE A 489 -8.31 113.31 25.60
N LEU A 490 -7.98 112.44 26.56
CA LEU A 490 -8.64 112.46 27.87
C LEU A 490 -8.14 113.60 28.77
N ARG A 491 -6.83 113.88 28.75
CA ARG A 491 -6.19 114.82 29.68
C ARG A 491 -6.61 116.30 29.54
N PRO A 492 -6.99 116.82 28.36
CA PRO A 492 -7.58 118.16 28.23
C PRO A 492 -9.02 118.24 28.75
N MET A 493 -9.81 117.17 28.61
CA MET A 493 -11.26 117.19 28.84
C MET A 493 -11.63 117.43 30.32
N SER A 494 -10.88 116.84 31.25
CA SER A 494 -11.10 117.01 32.70
C SER A 494 -10.82 118.42 33.24
N ARG A 495 -10.19 119.30 32.45
CA ARG A 495 -10.01 120.72 32.82
C ARG A 495 -11.21 121.59 32.48
N VAL A 496 -12.10 121.14 31.60
CA VAL A 496 -13.31 121.88 31.22
C VAL A 496 -14.39 121.69 32.30
N THR A 497 -14.58 120.47 32.78
CA THR A 497 -15.54 120.12 33.83
C THR A 497 -15.28 120.84 35.16
N GLY A 498 -14.01 121.02 35.55
CA GLY A 498 -13.62 121.75 36.75
C GLY A 498 -13.87 123.27 36.71
N VAL A 499 -14.24 123.84 35.56
CA VAL A 499 -14.67 125.25 35.45
C VAL A 499 -16.19 125.37 35.49
N THR A 500 -16.93 124.41 34.90
CA THR A 500 -18.40 124.38 35.00
C THR A 500 -18.90 124.17 36.42
N GLU A 501 -18.18 123.39 37.24
CA GLU A 501 -18.53 123.16 38.65
C GLU A 501 -18.35 124.42 39.52
N ARG A 502 -17.28 125.18 39.30
CA ARG A 502 -17.01 126.43 40.04
C ARG A 502 -18.02 127.54 39.73
N LEU A 503 -18.60 127.57 38.53
CA LEU A 503 -19.57 128.59 38.13
C LEU A 503 -20.98 128.32 38.71
N ALA A 504 -21.28 127.08 39.12
CA ALA A 504 -22.52 126.71 39.78
C ALA A 504 -22.58 127.13 41.27
N ALA A 505 -21.45 127.56 41.85
CA ALA A 505 -21.30 127.84 43.28
C ALA A 505 -21.39 129.33 43.68
N GLY A 506 -21.63 130.24 42.72
CA GLY A 506 -21.95 131.65 43.00
C GLY A 506 -20.77 132.63 43.19
N ASP A 507 -19.53 132.21 42.96
CA ASP A 507 -18.36 133.10 42.90
C ASP A 507 -18.25 133.79 41.52
N MET A 508 -17.98 135.10 41.49
CA MET A 508 -17.87 135.92 40.28
C MET A 508 -16.46 136.48 40.02
N ALA A 509 -15.41 135.83 40.52
CA ALA A 509 -14.04 136.11 40.11
C ALA A 509 -13.81 135.82 38.60
N PRO A 510 -13.05 136.66 37.86
CA PRO A 510 -12.86 136.51 36.42
C PRO A 510 -12.01 135.28 36.04
N VAL A 511 -12.49 134.49 35.08
CA VAL A 511 -11.81 133.29 34.56
C VAL A 511 -10.71 133.68 33.56
N THR A 512 -9.49 133.16 33.76
CA THR A 512 -8.33 133.37 32.86
C THR A 512 -7.60 132.04 32.59
N GLY A 513 -6.87 131.94 31.47
CA GLY A 513 -5.95 130.82 31.20
C GLY A 513 -6.25 129.90 30.01
N PHE A 514 -7.22 130.21 29.15
CA PHE A 514 -7.58 129.40 27.97
C PHE A 514 -6.91 129.84 26.65
N ASP A 515 -6.06 130.85 26.69
CA ASP A 515 -5.53 131.62 25.54
C ASP A 515 -4.58 130.85 24.60
N LYS A 516 -4.43 129.53 24.79
CA LYS A 516 -3.61 128.64 23.95
C LYS A 516 -4.31 127.34 23.54
N THR A 517 -5.60 127.15 23.89
CA THR A 517 -6.35 125.91 23.61
C THR A 517 -7.10 125.99 22.27
N GLY A 518 -6.35 126.04 21.17
CA GLY A 518 -6.91 125.99 19.81
C GLY A 518 -7.56 124.64 19.50
N GLY A 519 -8.74 124.65 18.87
CA GLY A 519 -9.48 123.46 18.45
C GLY A 519 -10.92 123.42 18.98
N GLU A 520 -11.54 122.24 18.90
CA GLU A 520 -12.96 122.03 19.22
C GLU A 520 -13.28 122.31 20.70
N ILE A 521 -12.37 121.97 21.61
CA ILE A 521 -12.49 122.25 23.04
C ILE A 521 -12.55 123.77 23.32
N GLY A 522 -11.80 124.58 22.56
CA GLY A 522 -11.87 126.05 22.63
C GLY A 522 -13.18 126.63 22.10
N ARG A 523 -13.92 125.90 21.24
CA ARG A 523 -15.26 126.29 20.79
C ARG A 523 -16.33 125.95 21.83
N MET A 524 -16.18 124.84 22.57
CA MET A 524 -17.11 124.45 23.65
C MET A 524 -17.20 125.51 24.75
N ALA A 525 -16.08 126.14 25.13
CA ALA A 525 -16.04 127.24 26.10
C ALA A 525 -16.81 128.50 25.66
N LYS A 526 -17.09 128.66 24.35
CA LYS A 526 -17.84 129.80 23.78
C LYS A 526 -19.29 129.45 23.40
N ALA A 527 -19.68 128.17 23.48
CA ALA A 527 -21.02 127.69 23.16
C ALA A 527 -21.98 127.70 24.38
N LEU A 528 -21.43 127.67 25.60
CA LEU A 528 -22.23 127.53 26.84
C LEU A 528 -23.11 128.75 27.19
N THR A 529 -23.07 129.82 26.38
CA THR A 529 -23.97 130.99 26.51
C THR A 529 -25.28 130.82 25.73
N ILE A 530 -25.41 129.80 24.88
CA ILE A 530 -26.55 129.61 23.97
C ILE A 530 -27.00 128.14 24.01
N PHE A 531 -27.58 127.72 25.14
CA PHE A 531 -28.24 126.41 25.28
C PHE A 531 -29.59 126.57 26.03
N ARG A 532 -30.44 127.46 25.51
CA ARG A 532 -31.78 127.70 26.02
C ARG A 532 -32.80 127.07 25.07
N ASP A 533 -33.27 125.87 25.43
CA ASP A 533 -34.35 125.09 24.81
C ASP A 533 -33.98 124.43 23.44
N GLY A 534 -34.31 123.17 23.10
CA GLY A 534 -34.86 122.03 23.86
C GLY A 534 -35.30 120.84 22.94
N LEU A 535 -35.58 119.67 23.52
CA LEU A 535 -36.32 118.49 22.96
C LEU A 535 -35.65 117.60 21.86
N ILE A 536 -36.21 116.41 21.51
CA ILE A 536 -36.16 115.06 22.16
C ILE A 536 -37.11 114.04 21.42
N GLU A 537 -36.65 112.77 21.25
CA GLU A 537 -37.36 111.46 21.03
C GLU A 537 -37.97 110.93 19.68
N ARG A 538 -37.81 109.58 19.51
CA ARG A 538 -38.66 108.50 18.89
C ARG A 538 -38.91 108.36 17.36
N ALA A 539 -39.46 107.24 16.82
CA ALA A 539 -39.31 105.76 17.02
C ALA A 539 -40.29 104.93 16.11
N GLU A 540 -40.10 103.59 16.01
CA GLU A 540 -41.09 102.52 15.61
C GLU A 540 -41.57 102.49 14.12
N MET A 541 -42.22 101.44 13.53
CA MET A 541 -42.96 100.26 14.04
C MET A 541 -43.01 99.06 13.01
N GLN A 542 -43.79 97.99 13.29
CA GLN A 542 -44.02 96.76 12.47
C GLN A 542 -45.43 96.72 11.82
N LYS A 543 -45.71 95.74 10.91
CA LYS A 543 -46.97 94.92 10.77
C LYS A 543 -47.00 94.03 9.48
N GLN A 544 -48.03 93.22 9.19
CA GLN A 544 -48.46 91.90 9.75
C GLN A 544 -49.59 91.27 8.85
N GLU A 545 -50.14 90.10 9.20
CA GLU A 545 -51.54 89.63 8.89
C GLU A 545 -51.89 89.16 7.44
N GLU A 546 -52.78 88.19 7.15
CA GLU A 546 -53.48 87.15 7.96
C GLU A 546 -54.14 86.00 7.11
N GLN A 547 -54.27 84.78 7.71
CA GLN A 547 -55.46 83.88 7.79
C GLN A 547 -56.15 83.04 6.66
N ARG A 548 -56.51 81.81 7.10
CA ARG A 548 -57.66 80.87 6.79
C ARG A 548 -57.68 80.05 5.46
N ARG A 549 -58.01 78.73 5.40
CA ARG A 549 -58.86 77.73 6.15
C ARG A 549 -60.33 77.65 5.66
N ILE A 550 -61.05 76.51 5.59
CA ILE A 550 -60.88 75.05 5.86
C ILE A 550 -61.59 74.25 4.72
N GLU A 551 -61.21 72.99 4.38
CA GLU A 551 -62.12 71.81 4.11
C GLU A 551 -61.38 70.54 3.63
N ALA A 552 -61.99 69.35 3.82
CA ALA A 552 -61.38 68.04 3.54
C ALA A 552 -62.41 66.89 3.42
N PHE A 553 -61.99 65.81 2.72
CA PHE A 553 -62.49 64.42 2.80
C PHE A 553 -63.89 64.10 2.22
N GLU A 554 -63.95 63.63 0.96
CA GLU A 554 -65.04 62.78 0.47
C GLU A 554 -64.65 61.93 -0.77
N ASN A 555 -65.37 60.81 -0.98
CA ASN A 555 -65.45 60.00 -2.21
C ASN A 555 -64.28 59.10 -2.64
N GLU A 556 -63.98 58.12 -1.80
CA GLU A 556 -63.70 56.75 -2.24
C GLU A 556 -64.89 56.17 -3.04
N LYS A 557 -64.97 56.44 -4.37
CA LYS A 557 -66.01 55.83 -5.24
C LYS A 557 -65.71 55.87 -6.75
N ARG A 558 -64.69 55.15 -7.24
CA ARG A 558 -64.57 54.86 -8.69
C ARG A 558 -63.69 53.66 -9.08
N GLU A 559 -64.08 52.47 -8.66
CA GLU A 559 -63.82 51.25 -9.45
C GLU A 559 -64.91 51.09 -10.55
N GLU A 560 -64.88 49.97 -11.28
CA GLU A 560 -65.98 49.40 -12.09
C GLU A 560 -66.25 49.95 -13.52
N GLU A 561 -65.52 50.94 -14.05
CA GLU A 561 -65.80 51.47 -15.42
C GLU A 561 -65.19 50.65 -16.59
N ALA A 562 -64.45 49.56 -16.33
CA ALA A 562 -63.67 48.84 -17.36
C ALA A 562 -64.44 47.79 -18.20
N ARG A 563 -65.70 47.46 -17.88
CA ARG A 563 -66.40 46.28 -18.45
C ARG A 563 -67.59 46.58 -19.37
N ARG A 564 -67.61 47.73 -20.05
CA ARG A 564 -68.64 48.09 -21.07
C ARG A 564 -68.05 48.88 -22.25
N GLN A 565 -67.76 48.20 -23.38
CA GLN A 565 -67.54 48.87 -24.68
C GLN A 565 -68.00 48.08 -25.93
N ARG A 566 -68.52 46.85 -25.79
CA ARG A 566 -69.12 46.03 -26.87
C ARG A 566 -70.14 45.08 -26.23
N GLU A 567 -71.47 45.22 -26.31
CA GLU A 567 -72.36 46.02 -27.18
C GLU A 567 -72.24 45.68 -28.68
N GLU A 568 -73.23 44.97 -29.24
CA GLU A 568 -74.55 45.44 -29.72
C GLU A 568 -74.46 46.06 -31.14
N ALA A 569 -74.62 45.20 -32.16
CA ALA A 569 -74.65 45.62 -33.57
C ALA A 569 -75.68 44.87 -34.45
N GLU A 570 -75.99 43.60 -34.15
CA GLU A 570 -76.86 42.76 -35.00
C GLU A 570 -78.15 42.35 -34.29
N ARG A 571 -79.03 43.34 -34.07
CA ARG A 571 -80.42 43.11 -33.65
C ARG A 571 -81.36 43.05 -34.87
N LEU A 572 -82.23 42.04 -34.84
CA LEU A 572 -83.60 42.02 -35.37
C LEU A 572 -83.87 41.85 -36.88
N GLU A 573 -85.02 41.22 -37.11
CA GLU A 573 -85.90 41.33 -38.29
C GLU A 573 -85.41 40.87 -39.67
N GLU A 574 -85.31 39.54 -39.84
CA GLU A 574 -86.08 38.92 -40.93
C GLU A 574 -87.12 37.92 -40.38
N GLN A 575 -88.36 38.30 -40.64
CA GLN A 575 -89.61 37.83 -40.08
C GLN A 575 -89.99 36.40 -40.50
N ARG A 576 -90.70 35.73 -39.57
CA ARG A 576 -92.04 35.15 -39.79
C ARG A 576 -92.49 35.01 -41.26
N ARG A 577 -92.37 33.79 -41.83
CA ARG A 577 -93.16 33.16 -42.93
C ARG A 577 -92.35 31.91 -43.38
N ILE A 578 -92.87 30.74 -43.79
CA ILE A 578 -94.19 30.17 -44.08
C ILE A 578 -94.14 28.69 -43.61
N GLU A 579 -95.02 28.07 -42.82
CA GLU A 579 -96.40 28.34 -42.33
C GLU A 579 -97.56 27.73 -43.17
N GLU A 580 -97.32 27.27 -44.41
CA GLU A 580 -98.41 26.87 -45.35
C GLU A 580 -98.33 25.43 -45.90
N LYS A 581 -97.35 24.59 -45.51
CA LYS A 581 -97.22 23.20 -46.01
C LYS A 581 -97.65 22.08 -45.04
N ALA A 582 -98.64 22.36 -44.20
CA ALA A 582 -99.16 21.42 -43.20
C ALA A 582 -100.15 20.34 -43.73
N LYS A 583 -100.27 20.09 -45.05
CA LYS A 583 -101.45 19.41 -45.63
C LYS A 583 -101.27 18.43 -46.81
N ALA A 584 -100.05 18.10 -47.26
CA ALA A 584 -99.88 17.29 -48.48
C ALA A 584 -99.78 15.76 -48.24
N GLU A 585 -98.80 15.31 -47.45
CA GLU A 585 -98.37 13.88 -47.46
C GLU A 585 -99.18 12.94 -46.56
N ALA A 586 -100.30 13.43 -46.02
CA ALA A 586 -101.32 12.57 -45.39
C ALA A 586 -102.00 11.61 -46.40
N GLU A 587 -101.86 11.85 -47.70
CA GLU A 587 -102.52 11.08 -48.76
C GLU A 587 -101.74 9.81 -49.19
N GLU A 588 -100.41 9.78 -49.06
CA GLU A 588 -99.60 8.61 -49.48
C GLU A 588 -99.79 7.40 -48.55
N MET A 589 -100.16 7.62 -47.27
CA MET A 589 -100.43 6.52 -46.32
C MET A 589 -101.46 5.51 -46.84
N ARG A 590 -102.49 5.95 -47.58
CA ARG A 590 -103.57 5.07 -48.06
C ARG A 590 -103.13 4.13 -49.18
N ARG A 591 -102.16 4.53 -50.00
CA ARG A 591 -101.73 3.76 -51.19
C ARG A 591 -100.79 2.60 -50.85
N ARG A 592 -100.28 2.56 -49.61
CA ARG A 592 -99.31 1.55 -49.16
C ARG A 592 -99.95 0.36 -48.45
N GLU A 593 -101.24 0.42 -48.13
CA GLU A 593 -101.95 -0.62 -47.37
C GLU A 593 -102.32 -1.82 -48.25
N GLU A 594 -102.68 -1.59 -49.52
CA GLU A 594 -103.04 -2.62 -50.50
C GLU A 594 -101.89 -3.59 -50.84
N LEU A 595 -100.63 -3.24 -50.49
CA LEU A 595 -99.45 -4.10 -50.65
C LEU A 595 -99.07 -4.86 -49.37
N ARG A 596 -99.68 -4.57 -48.21
CA ARG A 596 -99.33 -5.21 -46.93
C ARG A 596 -99.83 -6.65 -46.87
N ALA A 597 -101.11 -6.87 -47.19
CA ALA A 597 -101.78 -8.17 -47.03
C ALA A 597 -101.10 -9.34 -47.77
N ALA A 598 -100.38 -9.07 -48.87
CA ALA A 598 -99.64 -10.08 -49.62
C ALA A 598 -98.23 -10.38 -49.06
N THR A 599 -97.67 -9.50 -48.22
CA THR A 599 -96.33 -9.67 -47.61
C THR A 599 -96.36 -9.98 -46.12
N GLU A 600 -97.49 -9.73 -45.43
CA GLU A 600 -97.66 -10.05 -44.00
C GLU A 600 -97.64 -11.56 -43.73
N ALA A 601 -98.23 -12.38 -44.60
CA ALA A 601 -98.27 -13.84 -44.43
C ALA A 601 -96.87 -14.50 -44.46
N GLU A 602 -95.99 -14.06 -45.39
CA GLU A 602 -94.62 -14.58 -45.48
C GLU A 602 -93.71 -14.02 -44.38
N ARG A 603 -93.94 -12.76 -43.96
CA ARG A 603 -93.23 -12.15 -42.84
C ARG A 603 -93.57 -12.78 -41.50
N ALA A 604 -94.82 -13.21 -41.29
CA ALA A 604 -95.25 -13.80 -40.02
C ALA A 604 -94.47 -15.07 -39.66
N VAL A 605 -94.15 -15.92 -40.64
CA VAL A 605 -93.36 -17.14 -40.43
C VAL A 605 -91.92 -16.78 -40.05
N ARG A 606 -91.24 -15.98 -40.89
CA ARG A 606 -89.84 -15.59 -40.64
C ARG A 606 -89.67 -14.77 -39.35
N ALA A 607 -90.68 -13.97 -38.97
CA ALA A 607 -90.67 -13.21 -37.73
C ALA A 607 -90.82 -14.10 -36.49
N ALA A 608 -91.58 -15.21 -36.58
CA ALA A 608 -91.65 -16.19 -35.50
C ALA A 608 -90.31 -16.91 -35.31
N GLU A 609 -89.69 -17.38 -36.40
CA GLU A 609 -88.35 -17.98 -36.40
C GLU A 609 -87.31 -17.01 -35.82
N GLN A 610 -87.28 -15.77 -36.29
CA GLN A 610 -86.37 -14.73 -35.79
C GLN A 610 -86.63 -14.38 -34.31
N THR A 611 -87.87 -14.44 -33.83
CA THR A 611 -88.20 -14.15 -32.42
C THR A 611 -87.56 -15.20 -31.50
N THR A 612 -87.65 -16.49 -31.84
CA THR A 612 -87.01 -17.57 -31.07
C THR A 612 -85.49 -17.44 -31.07
N VAL A 613 -84.88 -17.17 -32.23
CA VAL A 613 -83.42 -16.94 -32.36
C VAL A 613 -82.97 -15.79 -31.45
N VAL A 614 -83.72 -14.68 -31.43
CA VAL A 614 -83.39 -13.52 -30.60
C VAL A 614 -83.66 -13.78 -29.11
N SER A 615 -84.68 -14.53 -28.72
CA SER A 615 -84.96 -14.81 -27.30
C SER A 615 -83.92 -15.73 -26.66
N GLU A 616 -83.56 -16.83 -27.33
CA GLU A 616 -82.56 -17.78 -26.81
C GLU A 616 -81.15 -17.17 -26.78
N LEU A 617 -80.80 -16.37 -27.80
CA LEU A 617 -79.54 -15.64 -27.84
C LEU A 617 -79.50 -14.53 -26.77
N ALA A 618 -80.59 -13.79 -26.55
CA ALA A 618 -80.64 -12.76 -25.51
C ALA A 618 -80.58 -13.36 -24.08
N ALA A 619 -81.25 -14.48 -23.83
CA ALA A 619 -81.17 -15.19 -22.56
C ALA A 619 -79.74 -15.72 -22.29
N SER A 620 -79.08 -16.25 -23.32
CA SER A 620 -77.72 -16.76 -23.22
C SER A 620 -76.67 -15.65 -23.11
N LEU A 621 -76.86 -14.52 -23.80
CA LEU A 621 -76.05 -13.31 -23.63
C LEU A 621 -76.20 -12.69 -22.24
N SER A 622 -77.39 -12.76 -21.62
CA SER A 622 -77.57 -12.34 -20.22
C SER A 622 -76.75 -13.21 -19.28
N ARG A 623 -76.83 -14.55 -19.41
CA ARG A 623 -76.02 -15.49 -18.61
C ARG A 623 -74.52 -15.24 -18.79
N LEU A 624 -74.08 -15.03 -20.03
CA LEU A 624 -72.69 -14.69 -20.35
C LEU A 624 -72.25 -13.36 -19.70
N ALA A 625 -73.11 -12.35 -19.66
CA ALA A 625 -72.85 -11.07 -18.98
C ALA A 625 -72.84 -11.20 -17.44
N ASP A 626 -73.62 -12.14 -16.89
CA ASP A 626 -73.60 -12.55 -15.47
C ASP A 626 -72.41 -13.48 -15.13
N GLY A 627 -71.44 -13.66 -16.04
CA GLY A 627 -70.23 -14.46 -15.84
C GLY A 627 -70.40 -15.98 -16.04
N ASP A 628 -71.56 -16.46 -16.46
CA ASP A 628 -71.85 -17.88 -16.64
C ASP A 628 -71.34 -18.43 -17.98
N LEU A 629 -70.06 -18.83 -18.00
CA LEU A 629 -69.41 -19.47 -19.16
C LEU A 629 -69.86 -20.94 -19.37
N THR A 630 -70.81 -21.44 -18.58
CA THR A 630 -71.50 -22.73 -18.84
C THR A 630 -72.74 -22.58 -19.73
N CYS A 631 -73.11 -21.36 -20.14
CA CYS A 631 -74.26 -21.15 -21.00
C CYS A 631 -74.03 -21.68 -22.43
N GLN A 632 -74.99 -22.44 -22.94
CA GLN A 632 -75.02 -22.93 -24.32
C GLN A 632 -76.46 -22.86 -24.84
N ILE A 633 -76.63 -22.51 -26.10
CA ILE A 633 -77.93 -22.54 -26.78
C ILE A 633 -78.13 -23.96 -27.31
N GLU A 634 -78.95 -24.75 -26.61
CA GLU A 634 -79.31 -26.13 -27.00
C GLU A 634 -80.38 -26.17 -28.10
N VAL A 635 -81.20 -25.13 -28.22
CA VAL A 635 -82.31 -25.04 -29.20
C VAL A 635 -81.76 -24.87 -30.62
N GLU A 636 -81.96 -25.88 -31.47
CA GLU A 636 -81.63 -25.83 -32.90
C GLU A 636 -82.34 -24.67 -33.60
N PHE A 637 -81.61 -23.86 -34.36
CA PHE A 637 -82.16 -22.72 -35.09
C PHE A 637 -82.50 -23.11 -36.54
N ALA A 638 -83.38 -22.35 -37.19
CA ALA A 638 -83.66 -22.52 -38.62
C ALA A 638 -82.38 -22.36 -39.46
N GLU A 639 -82.32 -23.01 -40.62
CA GLU A 639 -81.12 -23.16 -41.47
C GLU A 639 -80.36 -21.85 -41.76
N GLY A 640 -81.07 -20.72 -41.87
CA GLY A 640 -80.47 -19.38 -42.07
C GLY A 640 -79.89 -18.70 -40.82
N TYR A 641 -79.97 -19.33 -39.65
CA TYR A 641 -79.54 -18.80 -38.35
C TYR A 641 -78.70 -19.77 -37.51
N GLU A 642 -78.65 -21.06 -37.85
CA GLU A 642 -77.90 -22.08 -37.08
C GLU A 642 -76.39 -21.80 -36.98
N GLU A 643 -75.80 -21.12 -37.96
CA GLU A 643 -74.41 -20.64 -37.86
C GLU A 643 -74.19 -19.69 -36.67
N LEU A 644 -75.19 -18.84 -36.33
CA LEU A 644 -75.12 -17.91 -35.21
C LEU A 644 -75.14 -18.66 -33.86
N ARG A 645 -75.89 -19.77 -33.78
CA ARG A 645 -75.91 -20.66 -32.60
C ARG A 645 -74.56 -21.33 -32.40
N SER A 646 -74.01 -21.88 -33.49
CA SER A 646 -72.69 -22.52 -33.51
C SER A 646 -71.58 -21.54 -33.10
N ASN A 647 -71.55 -20.35 -33.72
CA ASN A 647 -70.54 -19.32 -33.44
C ASN A 647 -70.65 -18.78 -32.00
N PHE A 648 -71.86 -18.63 -31.43
CA PHE A 648 -72.04 -18.26 -30.03
C PHE A 648 -71.50 -19.34 -29.08
N ASN A 649 -71.94 -20.60 -29.26
CA ASN A 649 -71.52 -21.71 -28.41
C ASN A 649 -70.00 -21.96 -28.49
N ALA A 650 -69.40 -21.79 -29.68
CA ALA A 650 -67.96 -21.87 -29.87
C ALA A 650 -67.21 -20.74 -29.13
N ALA A 651 -67.69 -19.49 -29.23
CA ALA A 651 -67.08 -18.35 -28.54
C ALA A 651 -67.13 -18.49 -27.01
N VAL A 652 -68.25 -18.94 -26.45
CA VAL A 652 -68.36 -19.22 -25.01
C VAL A 652 -67.45 -20.38 -24.60
N GLY A 653 -67.34 -21.43 -25.43
CA GLY A 653 -66.41 -22.54 -25.21
C GLY A 653 -64.94 -22.09 -25.17
N THR A 654 -64.51 -21.25 -26.12
CA THR A 654 -63.16 -20.67 -26.13
C THR A 654 -62.90 -19.78 -24.92
N LEU A 655 -63.86 -18.94 -24.53
CA LEU A 655 -63.75 -18.11 -23.31
C LEU A 655 -63.66 -18.97 -22.05
N SER A 656 -64.45 -20.05 -21.94
CA SER A 656 -64.37 -20.97 -20.79
C SER A 656 -63.05 -21.74 -20.73
N SER A 657 -62.39 -22.02 -21.86
CA SER A 657 -61.03 -22.57 -21.86
C SER A 657 -60.05 -21.52 -21.35
N LEU A 658 -59.98 -20.35 -22.01
CA LEU A 658 -59.00 -19.30 -21.68
C LEU A 658 -59.06 -18.85 -20.22
N VAL A 659 -60.26 -18.79 -19.61
CA VAL A 659 -60.42 -18.48 -18.18
C VAL A 659 -59.98 -19.64 -17.28
N SER A 660 -60.19 -20.90 -17.69
CA SER A 660 -59.68 -22.08 -16.95
C SER A 660 -58.16 -22.21 -17.05
N ASP A 661 -57.59 -21.92 -18.23
CA ASP A 661 -56.15 -21.92 -18.50
C ASP A 661 -55.45 -20.79 -17.72
N LEU A 662 -56.10 -19.62 -17.65
CA LEU A 662 -55.70 -18.50 -16.79
C LEU A 662 -55.76 -18.87 -15.29
N ALA A 663 -56.85 -19.48 -14.82
CA ALA A 663 -56.98 -19.90 -13.42
C ALA A 663 -55.87 -20.88 -13.00
N GLY A 664 -55.58 -21.89 -13.84
CA GLY A 664 -54.46 -22.81 -13.60
C GLY A 664 -53.10 -22.11 -13.61
N SER A 665 -52.91 -21.13 -14.50
CA SER A 665 -51.67 -20.32 -14.55
C SER A 665 -51.49 -19.47 -13.30
N ILE A 666 -52.58 -18.93 -12.73
CA ILE A 666 -52.53 -18.13 -11.50
C ILE A 666 -52.12 -19.00 -10.30
N THR A 667 -52.67 -20.21 -10.16
CA THR A 667 -52.26 -21.15 -9.08
C THR A 667 -50.78 -21.48 -9.16
N VAL A 668 -50.24 -21.73 -10.36
CA VAL A 668 -48.79 -21.98 -10.55
C VAL A 668 -47.95 -20.77 -10.11
N VAL A 669 -48.41 -19.54 -10.32
CA VAL A 669 -47.73 -18.33 -9.83
C VAL A 669 -47.85 -18.18 -8.30
N GLU A 670 -49.01 -18.50 -7.71
CA GLU A 670 -49.23 -18.45 -6.26
C GLU A 670 -48.33 -19.46 -5.52
N ASP A 671 -48.26 -20.71 -6.01
CA ASP A 671 -47.37 -21.76 -5.51
C ASP A 671 -45.90 -21.36 -5.67
N SER A 672 -45.47 -20.93 -6.87
CA SER A 672 -44.08 -20.53 -7.14
C SER A 672 -43.62 -19.37 -6.28
N ALA A 673 -44.49 -18.36 -6.05
CA ALA A 673 -44.19 -17.24 -5.17
C ALA A 673 -44.05 -17.69 -3.70
N SER A 674 -44.86 -18.65 -3.25
CA SER A 674 -44.74 -19.24 -1.91
C SER A 674 -43.44 -20.03 -1.73
N GLU A 675 -43.00 -20.78 -2.76
CA GLU A 675 -41.72 -21.49 -2.75
C GLU A 675 -40.53 -20.51 -2.71
N VAL A 676 -40.53 -19.46 -3.54
CA VAL A 676 -39.44 -18.45 -3.55
C VAL A 676 -39.38 -17.65 -2.25
N ALA A 677 -40.53 -17.28 -1.67
CA ALA A 677 -40.58 -16.64 -0.34
C ALA A 677 -39.96 -17.54 0.75
N THR A 678 -40.26 -18.84 0.71
CA THR A 678 -39.71 -19.83 1.65
C THR A 678 -38.21 -20.05 1.43
N ALA A 679 -37.74 -20.06 0.18
CA ALA A 679 -36.32 -20.13 -0.13
C ALA A 679 -35.55 -18.89 0.36
N SER A 680 -36.15 -17.71 0.24
CA SER A 680 -35.55 -16.43 0.69
C SER A 680 -35.43 -16.36 2.22
N ASP A 681 -36.42 -16.81 2.97
CA ASP A 681 -36.37 -16.90 4.45
C ASP A 681 -35.24 -17.84 4.93
N ASN A 682 -35.09 -19.00 4.28
CA ASN A 682 -34.01 -19.94 4.59
C ASN A 682 -32.62 -19.38 4.19
N LEU A 683 -32.52 -18.66 3.06
CA LEU A 683 -31.27 -18.02 2.65
C LEU A 683 -30.90 -16.85 3.57
N SER A 684 -31.88 -16.09 4.07
CA SER A 684 -31.66 -15.01 5.06
C SER A 684 -31.02 -15.55 6.33
N ARG A 685 -31.57 -16.61 6.94
CA ARG A 685 -30.99 -17.22 8.15
C ARG A 685 -29.58 -17.75 7.92
N ARG A 686 -29.34 -18.45 6.80
CA ARG A 686 -27.99 -18.88 6.41
C ARG A 686 -27.01 -17.72 6.21
N THR A 687 -27.52 -16.54 5.82
CA THR A 687 -26.71 -15.32 5.67
C THR A 687 -26.39 -14.69 7.03
N GLU A 688 -27.31 -14.76 7.99
CA GLU A 688 -27.07 -14.41 9.41
C GLU A 688 -26.04 -15.35 10.06
N ASP A 689 -26.17 -16.66 9.87
CA ASP A 689 -25.21 -17.67 10.35
C ASP A 689 -23.80 -17.43 9.77
N VAL A 690 -23.70 -17.15 8.46
CA VAL A 690 -22.44 -16.81 7.80
C VAL A 690 -21.85 -15.51 8.37
N ALA A 691 -22.65 -14.47 8.60
CA ALA A 691 -22.18 -13.22 9.20
C ALA A 691 -21.56 -13.46 10.60
N ALA A 692 -22.17 -14.29 11.44
CA ALA A 692 -21.61 -14.64 12.75
C ALA A 692 -20.25 -15.37 12.64
N THR A 693 -20.11 -16.31 11.70
CA THR A 693 -18.82 -17.00 11.47
C THR A 693 -17.75 -16.07 10.88
N LEU A 694 -18.13 -15.05 10.12
CA LEU A 694 -17.20 -14.02 9.63
C LEU A 694 -16.69 -13.13 10.78
N GLU A 695 -17.55 -12.73 11.74
CA GLU A 695 -17.12 -12.00 12.94
C GLU A 695 -16.10 -12.81 13.78
N GLU A 696 -16.39 -14.08 14.08
CA GLU A 696 -15.48 -14.94 14.83
C GLU A 696 -14.13 -15.15 14.10
N THR A 697 -14.17 -15.32 12.77
CA THR A 697 -12.96 -15.50 11.96
C THR A 697 -12.13 -14.22 11.89
N SER A 698 -12.76 -13.04 11.80
CA SER A 698 -12.07 -11.74 11.84
C SER A 698 -11.38 -11.49 13.19
N ALA A 699 -12.02 -11.87 14.30
CA ALA A 699 -11.40 -11.83 15.63
C ALA A 699 -10.16 -12.75 15.72
N ALA A 700 -10.27 -13.99 15.22
CA ALA A 700 -9.15 -14.93 15.19
C ALA A 700 -7.98 -14.44 14.31
N LEU A 701 -8.26 -13.86 13.13
CA LEU A 701 -7.25 -13.26 12.26
C LEU A 701 -6.54 -12.07 12.93
N THR A 702 -7.27 -11.28 13.73
CA THR A 702 -6.68 -10.18 14.50
C THR A 702 -5.71 -10.70 15.57
N GLU A 703 -6.06 -11.78 16.29
CA GLU A 703 -5.16 -12.42 17.26
C GLU A 703 -3.94 -13.06 16.58
N LEU A 704 -4.12 -13.71 15.43
CA LEU A 704 -3.02 -14.25 14.62
C LEU A 704 -2.07 -13.14 14.13
N SER A 705 -2.60 -12.01 13.66
CA SER A 705 -1.79 -10.85 13.23
C SER A 705 -0.94 -10.29 14.38
N SER A 706 -1.55 -10.11 15.55
CA SER A 706 -0.85 -9.72 16.79
C SER A 706 0.25 -10.72 17.17
N THR A 707 -0.04 -12.02 17.03
CA THR A 707 0.90 -13.11 17.36
C THR A 707 2.07 -13.16 16.38
N ALA A 708 1.83 -13.00 15.08
CA ALA A 708 2.87 -12.93 14.06
C ALA A 708 3.79 -11.70 14.26
N SER A 709 3.21 -10.52 14.56
CA SER A 709 3.97 -9.31 14.88
C SER A 709 4.84 -9.51 16.12
N SER A 710 4.28 -9.99 17.22
CA SER A 710 5.03 -10.26 18.46
C SER A 710 6.12 -11.33 18.28
N THR A 711 5.88 -12.33 17.42
CA THR A 711 6.89 -13.33 17.07
C THR A 711 8.05 -12.68 16.31
N SER A 712 7.77 -11.81 15.32
CA SER A 712 8.82 -11.05 14.61
C SER A 712 9.64 -10.16 15.54
N GLU A 713 9.02 -9.45 16.48
CA GLU A 713 9.72 -8.62 17.47
C GLU A 713 10.64 -9.46 18.38
N ARG A 714 10.10 -10.54 18.97
CA ARG A 714 10.85 -11.42 19.87
C ARG A 714 11.99 -12.14 19.17
N THR A 715 11.83 -12.47 17.89
CA THR A 715 12.90 -13.04 17.06
C THR A 715 14.02 -12.02 16.80
N SER A 716 13.69 -10.74 16.61
CA SER A 716 14.68 -9.65 16.47
C SER A 716 15.43 -9.38 17.79
N GLU A 717 14.74 -9.45 18.93
CA GLU A 717 15.39 -9.40 20.25
C GLU A 717 16.33 -10.60 20.47
N ALA A 718 15.88 -11.81 20.11
CA ALA A 718 16.67 -13.02 20.21
C ALA A 718 17.95 -12.97 19.36
N ASP A 719 17.88 -12.48 18.11
CA ASP A 719 19.08 -12.30 17.29
C ASP A 719 20.02 -11.24 17.87
N THR A 720 19.48 -10.13 18.40
CA THR A 720 20.29 -9.13 19.12
C THR A 720 21.04 -9.74 20.32
N ILE A 721 20.45 -10.72 21.00
CA ILE A 721 21.10 -11.50 22.07
C ILE A 721 22.14 -12.48 21.48
N MET A 722 21.87 -13.14 20.35
CA MET A 722 22.84 -14.02 19.66
C MET A 722 24.06 -13.25 19.16
N GLN A 723 23.90 -12.11 18.49
CA GLN A 723 25.01 -11.25 18.05
C GLN A 723 25.92 -10.84 19.22
N ARG A 724 25.34 -10.44 20.36
CA ARG A 724 26.09 -10.14 21.59
C ARG A 724 26.82 -11.37 22.15
N THR A 725 26.16 -12.53 22.14
CA THR A 725 26.74 -13.80 22.61
C THR A 725 27.91 -14.24 21.72
N ARG A 726 27.79 -14.09 20.39
CA ARG A 726 28.86 -14.31 19.41
C ARG A 726 30.05 -13.39 19.68
N SER A 727 29.81 -12.10 19.94
CA SER A 727 30.88 -11.15 20.29
C SER A 727 31.62 -11.56 21.58
N HIS A 728 30.90 -12.06 22.60
CA HIS A 728 31.53 -12.59 23.81
C HIS A 728 32.33 -13.88 23.53
N ALA A 729 31.79 -14.82 22.75
CA ALA A 729 32.48 -16.07 22.41
C ALA A 729 33.77 -15.82 21.60
N VAL A 730 33.74 -14.90 20.62
CA VAL A 730 34.94 -14.48 19.85
C VAL A 730 35.98 -13.83 20.77
N SER A 731 35.56 -12.98 21.72
CA SER A 731 36.47 -12.38 22.69
C SER A 731 37.12 -13.43 23.60
N SER A 732 36.34 -14.39 24.11
CA SER A 732 36.85 -15.53 24.89
C SER A 732 37.81 -16.41 24.09
N SER A 733 37.53 -16.66 22.80
CA SER A 733 38.44 -17.40 21.91
C SER A 733 39.79 -16.70 21.76
N GLY A 734 39.81 -15.36 21.67
CA GLY A 734 41.05 -14.58 21.68
C GLY A 734 41.84 -14.68 23.00
N VAL A 735 41.14 -14.71 24.14
CA VAL A 735 41.78 -14.93 25.45
C VAL A 735 42.39 -16.33 25.56
N VAL A 736 41.68 -17.36 25.07
CA VAL A 736 42.19 -18.74 25.01
C VAL A 736 43.41 -18.85 24.09
N GLN A 737 43.39 -18.23 22.91
CA GLN A 737 44.53 -18.22 21.99
C GLN A 737 45.79 -17.58 22.61
N ASN A 738 45.62 -16.50 23.38
CA ASN A 738 46.71 -15.87 24.13
C ASN A 738 47.24 -16.77 25.27
N ALA A 739 46.36 -17.53 25.92
CA ALA A 739 46.75 -18.50 26.94
C ALA A 739 47.57 -19.66 26.35
N VAL A 740 47.21 -20.19 25.17
CA VAL A 740 48.01 -21.19 24.45
C VAL A 740 49.41 -20.63 24.15
N SER A 741 49.51 -19.42 23.57
CA SER A 741 50.81 -18.78 23.27
C SER A 741 51.68 -18.67 24.53
N THR A 742 51.08 -18.23 25.65
CA THR A 742 51.77 -18.10 26.94
C THR A 742 52.29 -19.45 27.45
N MET A 743 51.51 -20.53 27.30
CA MET A 743 51.94 -21.87 27.69
C MET A 743 53.08 -22.40 26.80
N SER A 744 53.07 -22.13 25.49
CA SER A 744 54.19 -22.47 24.60
C SER A 744 55.48 -21.70 24.93
N GLU A 745 55.36 -20.44 25.34
CA GLU A 745 56.51 -19.67 25.84
C GLU A 745 57.08 -20.26 27.15
N ILE A 746 56.21 -20.73 28.06
CA ILE A 746 56.60 -21.41 29.30
C ILE A 746 57.24 -22.77 29.01
N GLU A 747 56.74 -23.55 28.03
CA GLU A 747 57.35 -24.81 27.60
C GLU A 747 58.76 -24.60 27.04
N SER A 748 58.92 -23.61 26.15
CA SER A 748 60.21 -23.21 25.58
C SER A 748 61.21 -22.76 26.66
N SER A 749 60.74 -21.97 27.64
CA SER A 749 61.54 -21.55 28.79
C SER A 749 61.97 -22.74 29.66
N SER A 750 61.05 -23.67 29.96
CA SER A 750 61.34 -24.92 30.69
C SER A 750 62.40 -25.77 29.97
N GLN A 751 62.28 -25.91 28.64
CA GLN A 751 63.25 -26.60 27.79
C GLN A 751 64.62 -25.89 27.72
N ALA A 752 64.68 -24.58 27.93
CA ALA A 752 65.95 -23.85 28.08
C ALA A 752 66.60 -24.09 29.46
N ILE A 753 65.80 -24.13 30.54
CA ILE A 753 66.30 -24.43 31.90
C ILE A 753 66.87 -25.86 31.97
N ALA A 754 66.19 -26.86 31.38
CA ALA A 754 66.68 -28.23 31.30
C ALA A 754 68.13 -28.33 30.78
N LYS A 755 68.42 -27.64 29.65
CA LYS A 755 69.76 -27.60 29.03
C LYS A 755 70.82 -26.97 29.93
N ILE A 756 70.43 -26.02 30.79
CA ILE A 756 71.33 -25.41 31.79
C ILE A 756 71.62 -26.42 32.91
N VAL A 757 70.64 -27.22 33.32
CA VAL A 757 70.78 -28.25 34.35
C VAL A 757 71.64 -29.43 33.86
N ASP A 758 71.44 -29.91 32.63
CA ASP A 758 72.30 -30.92 31.98
C ASP A 758 73.78 -30.46 31.93
N MET A 759 74.00 -29.17 31.67
CA MET A 759 75.32 -28.55 31.69
C MET A 759 75.90 -28.47 33.11
N ILE A 760 75.10 -28.19 34.13
CA ILE A 760 75.52 -28.21 35.54
C ILE A 760 75.91 -29.63 35.98
N GLU A 761 75.12 -30.66 35.63
CA GLU A 761 75.50 -32.06 35.89
C GLU A 761 76.81 -32.43 35.19
N SER A 762 76.98 -32.01 33.93
CA SER A 762 78.22 -32.21 33.16
C SER A 762 79.44 -31.57 33.83
N ILE A 763 79.30 -30.33 34.33
CA ILE A 763 80.35 -29.63 35.10
C ILE A 763 80.62 -30.35 36.42
N ALA A 764 79.59 -30.82 37.13
CA ALA A 764 79.74 -31.57 38.37
C ALA A 764 80.47 -32.91 38.15
N PHE A 765 80.14 -33.65 37.09
CA PHE A 765 80.82 -34.89 36.71
C PHE A 765 82.30 -34.66 36.37
N GLN A 766 82.61 -33.66 35.56
CA GLN A 766 83.99 -33.25 35.27
C GLN A 766 84.75 -32.84 36.53
N THR A 767 84.11 -32.10 37.44
CA THR A 767 84.71 -31.69 38.73
C THR A 767 85.02 -32.91 39.61
N ASN A 768 84.13 -33.90 39.70
CA ASN A 768 84.36 -35.15 40.42
C ASN A 768 85.54 -35.97 39.81
N LEU A 769 85.70 -35.99 38.48
CA LEU A 769 86.85 -36.63 37.83
C LEU A 769 88.17 -35.88 38.07
N LEU A 770 88.16 -34.54 38.01
CA LEU A 770 89.33 -33.72 38.35
C LEU A 770 89.75 -33.89 39.81
N ALA A 771 88.78 -33.92 40.72
CA ALA A 771 88.99 -34.16 42.14
C ALA A 771 89.52 -35.59 42.42
N LEU A 772 89.03 -36.61 41.71
CA LEU A 772 89.58 -37.97 41.76
C LEU A 772 91.04 -38.01 41.31
N ASN A 773 91.38 -37.38 40.19
CA ASN A 773 92.75 -37.31 39.69
C ASN A 773 93.69 -36.57 40.66
N ALA A 774 93.24 -35.45 41.24
CA ALA A 774 93.97 -34.72 42.26
C ALA A 774 94.19 -35.56 43.54
N GLY A 775 93.18 -36.33 43.96
CA GLY A 775 93.29 -37.25 45.09
C GLY A 775 94.30 -38.39 44.87
N VAL A 776 94.36 -38.94 43.64
CA VAL A 776 95.33 -39.96 43.25
C VAL A 776 96.77 -39.41 43.27
N GLU A 777 97.02 -38.24 42.69
CA GLU A 777 98.38 -37.66 42.68
C GLU A 777 98.77 -37.15 44.08
N ALA A 778 97.82 -36.68 44.90
CA ALA A 778 98.05 -36.36 46.31
C ALA A 778 98.43 -37.60 47.14
N ALA A 779 97.78 -38.75 46.91
CA ALA A 779 98.17 -40.02 47.54
C ALA A 779 99.57 -40.47 47.09
N ARG A 780 99.90 -40.26 45.82
CA ARG A 780 101.22 -40.56 45.22
C ARG A 780 102.35 -39.70 45.79
N ALA A 781 102.05 -38.47 46.22
CA ALA A 781 102.99 -37.56 46.89
C ALA A 781 103.25 -37.90 48.38
N GLY A 782 102.56 -38.91 48.94
CA GLY A 782 102.76 -39.36 50.32
C GLY A 782 102.46 -38.29 51.37
N GLU A 783 103.30 -38.17 52.40
CA GLU A 783 103.10 -37.21 53.50
C GLU A 783 102.96 -35.75 53.02
N GLN A 784 103.65 -35.36 51.94
CA GLN A 784 103.58 -34.01 51.37
C GLN A 784 102.23 -33.72 50.69
N GLY A 785 101.50 -34.77 50.28
CA GLY A 785 100.20 -34.64 49.61
C GLY A 785 98.99 -34.59 50.53
N ARG A 786 99.15 -34.83 51.85
CA ARG A 786 98.02 -35.03 52.78
C ARG A 786 97.01 -33.86 52.81
N GLY A 787 97.47 -32.62 52.71
CA GLY A 787 96.59 -31.45 52.60
C GLY A 787 95.77 -31.42 51.31
N PHE A 788 96.42 -31.73 50.17
CA PHE A 788 95.73 -31.81 48.87
C PHE A 788 94.75 -32.98 48.80
N ALA A 789 95.03 -34.11 49.47
CA ALA A 789 94.12 -35.26 49.52
C ALA A 789 92.80 -34.94 50.25
N VAL A 790 92.84 -34.12 51.31
CA VAL A 790 91.63 -33.64 52.01
C VAL A 790 90.82 -32.71 51.10
N VAL A 791 91.47 -31.71 50.49
CA VAL A 791 90.80 -30.77 49.57
C VAL A 791 90.20 -31.51 48.35
N ALA A 792 90.91 -32.48 47.80
CA ALA A 792 90.41 -33.33 46.71
C ALA A 792 89.20 -34.18 47.13
N THR A 793 89.12 -34.60 48.39
CA THR A 793 87.95 -35.33 48.92
C THR A 793 86.75 -34.38 49.08
N GLU A 794 86.95 -33.20 49.67
CA GLU A 794 85.90 -32.18 49.85
C GLU A 794 85.31 -31.70 48.51
N VAL A 795 86.18 -31.37 47.53
CA VAL A 795 85.74 -30.96 46.18
C VAL A 795 85.00 -32.10 45.46
N ARG A 796 85.38 -33.36 45.72
CA ARG A 796 84.67 -34.51 45.16
C ARG A 796 83.28 -34.69 45.78
N GLU A 797 83.15 -34.58 47.10
CA GLU A 797 81.85 -34.66 47.79
C GLU A 797 80.93 -33.51 47.36
N LEU A 798 81.46 -32.28 47.26
CA LEU A 798 80.73 -31.13 46.72
C LEU A 798 80.27 -31.38 45.27
N ALA A 799 81.12 -31.94 44.42
CA ALA A 799 80.75 -32.29 43.05
C ALA A 799 79.67 -33.39 42.97
N GLN A 800 79.74 -34.42 43.83
CA GLN A 800 78.70 -35.44 43.90
C GLN A 800 77.36 -34.86 44.40
N ARG A 801 77.39 -33.96 45.39
CA ARG A 801 76.19 -33.24 45.86
C ARG A 801 75.59 -32.33 44.78
N SER A 802 76.42 -31.62 44.01
CA SER A 802 75.97 -30.81 42.88
C SER A 802 75.34 -31.64 41.75
N SER A 803 75.86 -32.85 41.49
CA SER A 803 75.26 -33.79 40.52
C SER A 803 73.91 -34.33 41.01
N SER A 804 73.77 -34.69 42.30
CA SER A 804 72.48 -35.07 42.89
C SER A 804 71.45 -33.94 42.76
N ALA A 805 71.81 -32.72 43.18
CA ALA A 805 70.93 -31.57 43.12
C ALA A 805 70.55 -31.19 41.67
N ALA A 806 71.48 -31.29 40.71
CA ALA A 806 71.17 -31.08 39.29
C ALA A 806 70.15 -32.11 38.80
N LYS A 807 70.34 -33.40 39.14
CA LYS A 807 69.39 -34.45 38.78
C LYS A 807 68.00 -34.25 39.41
N GLU A 808 67.94 -33.92 40.69
CA GLU A 808 66.69 -33.63 41.40
C GLU A 808 65.92 -32.45 40.75
N ILE A 809 66.65 -31.43 40.26
CA ILE A 809 66.06 -30.33 39.48
C ILE A 809 65.59 -30.81 38.10
N ASN A 810 66.32 -31.70 37.42
CA ASN A 810 65.95 -32.21 36.10
C ASN A 810 64.69 -33.11 36.16
N ASP A 811 64.57 -33.92 37.22
CA ASP A 811 63.37 -34.70 37.53
C ASP A 811 62.15 -33.78 37.77
N LEU A 812 62.34 -32.67 38.50
CA LEU A 812 61.29 -31.65 38.72
C LEU A 812 60.89 -30.90 37.43
N ILE A 813 61.85 -30.51 36.58
CA ILE A 813 61.58 -29.87 35.29
C ILE A 813 60.81 -30.81 34.36
N SER A 814 61.19 -32.08 34.33
CA SER A 814 60.50 -33.12 33.55
C SER A 814 59.04 -33.30 34.01
N ALA A 815 58.81 -33.33 35.33
CA ALA A 815 57.46 -33.38 35.89
C ALA A 815 56.64 -32.10 35.58
N THR A 816 57.28 -30.92 35.61
CA THR A 816 56.65 -29.64 35.28
C THR A 816 56.27 -29.55 33.80
N ARG A 817 57.11 -30.08 32.89
CA ARG A 817 56.78 -30.17 31.45
C ARG A 817 55.50 -30.98 31.24
N GLY A 818 55.39 -32.17 31.84
CA GLY A 818 54.17 -32.99 31.81
C GLY A 818 52.95 -32.39 32.53
N GLN A 819 53.07 -31.20 33.15
CA GLN A 819 51.95 -30.37 33.58
C GLN A 819 51.61 -29.30 32.53
N ILE A 820 52.62 -28.64 31.95
CA ILE A 820 52.48 -27.67 30.85
C ILE A 820 51.85 -28.33 29.62
N ASP A 821 52.35 -29.48 29.19
CA ASP A 821 51.87 -30.21 28.00
C ASP A 821 50.37 -30.54 28.10
N ARG A 822 49.89 -30.90 29.30
CA ARG A 822 48.47 -31.13 29.57
C ARG A 822 47.67 -29.84 29.63
N GLY A 823 48.22 -28.78 30.22
CA GLY A 823 47.60 -27.45 30.20
C GLY A 823 47.42 -26.89 28.79
N VAL A 824 48.37 -27.14 27.88
CA VAL A 824 48.22 -26.81 26.45
C VAL A 824 47.06 -27.58 25.82
N CYS A 825 46.92 -28.88 26.12
CA CYS A 825 45.83 -29.71 25.62
C CYS A 825 44.45 -29.25 26.14
N GLU A 826 44.30 -29.08 27.46
CA GLU A 826 43.05 -28.64 28.11
C GLU A 826 42.60 -27.24 27.64
N VAL A 827 43.55 -26.32 27.40
CA VAL A 827 43.26 -24.99 26.86
C VAL A 827 42.96 -25.04 25.35
N GLY A 828 43.56 -25.98 24.60
CA GLY A 828 43.22 -26.25 23.20
C GLY A 828 41.79 -26.77 23.03
N GLU A 829 41.40 -27.76 23.83
CA GLU A 829 40.03 -28.31 23.87
C GLU A 829 38.98 -27.22 24.18
N ALA A 830 39.29 -26.30 25.11
CA ALA A 830 38.45 -25.14 25.39
C ALA A 830 38.33 -24.17 24.20
N GLY A 831 39.37 -24.04 23.39
CA GLY A 831 39.37 -23.24 22.16
C GLY A 831 38.52 -23.87 21.04
N ASP A 832 38.58 -25.19 20.89
CA ASP A 832 37.75 -25.93 19.93
C ASP A 832 36.26 -25.91 20.35
N ALA A 833 35.96 -26.05 21.64
CA ALA A 833 34.61 -25.90 22.17
C ALA A 833 34.04 -24.49 21.92
N LEU A 834 34.84 -23.44 22.10
CA LEU A 834 34.42 -22.07 21.77
C LEU A 834 34.17 -21.86 20.27
N ARG A 835 34.90 -22.54 19.39
CA ARG A 835 34.66 -22.50 17.94
C ARG A 835 33.30 -23.11 17.58
N SER A 836 33.01 -24.30 18.12
CA SER A 836 31.70 -24.96 17.96
C SER A 836 30.55 -24.11 18.51
N ILE A 837 30.76 -23.38 19.61
CA ILE A 837 29.77 -22.42 20.14
C ILE A 837 29.53 -21.25 19.16
N ILE A 838 30.57 -20.72 18.50
CA ILE A 838 30.42 -19.66 17.49
C ILE A 838 29.67 -20.17 16.24
N GLU A 839 29.92 -21.42 15.84
CA GLU A 839 29.19 -22.10 14.75
C GLU A 839 27.70 -22.26 15.10
N MET A 840 27.39 -22.81 16.29
CA MET A 840 26.00 -22.96 16.76
C MET A 840 25.26 -21.62 16.90
N ILE A 841 25.92 -20.56 17.40
CA ILE A 841 25.28 -19.23 17.48
C ILE A 841 25.00 -18.67 16.08
N THR A 842 25.85 -18.96 15.10
CA THR A 842 25.61 -18.53 13.71
C THR A 842 24.38 -19.24 13.14
N GLN A 843 24.29 -20.56 13.30
CA GLN A 843 23.11 -21.34 12.88
C GLN A 843 21.82 -20.84 13.57
N ILE A 844 21.86 -20.50 14.86
CA ILE A 844 20.67 -19.97 15.57
C ILE A 844 20.28 -18.60 15.01
N SER A 845 21.22 -17.71 14.69
CA SER A 845 20.91 -16.44 13.99
C SER A 845 20.28 -16.66 12.61
N ASP A 846 20.73 -17.67 11.86
CA ASP A 846 20.18 -18.00 10.54
C ASP A 846 18.72 -18.51 10.65
N GLU A 847 18.44 -19.41 11.60
CA GLU A 847 17.08 -19.90 11.92
C GLU A 847 16.16 -18.77 12.40
N LEU A 848 16.66 -17.85 13.24
CA LEU A 848 15.91 -16.65 13.65
C LEU A 848 15.64 -15.74 12.42
N GLY A 849 16.57 -15.62 11.49
CA GLY A 849 16.36 -14.93 10.21
C GLY A 849 15.22 -15.53 9.37
N ALA A 850 15.13 -16.85 9.34
CA ALA A 850 14.02 -17.58 8.71
C ALA A 850 12.69 -17.32 9.42
N VAL A 851 12.63 -17.49 10.75
CA VAL A 851 11.40 -17.25 11.54
C VAL A 851 10.91 -15.80 11.42
N ALA A 852 11.81 -14.82 11.46
CA ALA A 852 11.45 -13.41 11.27
C ALA A 852 10.92 -13.11 9.86
N THR A 853 11.31 -13.90 8.86
CA THR A 853 10.85 -13.75 7.47
C THR A 853 9.49 -14.40 7.28
N ALA A 854 9.31 -15.64 7.76
CA ALA A 854 8.02 -16.32 7.79
C ALA A 854 6.95 -15.54 8.59
N SER A 855 7.32 -14.90 9.71
CA SER A 855 6.40 -14.07 10.50
C SER A 855 5.91 -12.83 9.73
N ARG A 856 6.75 -12.23 8.90
CA ARG A 856 6.38 -11.11 8.01
C ARG A 856 5.48 -11.58 6.86
N GLU A 857 5.80 -12.71 6.24
CA GLU A 857 4.99 -13.33 5.18
C GLU A 857 3.60 -13.75 5.69
N GLN A 858 3.51 -14.29 6.91
CA GLN A 858 2.25 -14.55 7.59
C GLN A 858 1.46 -13.26 7.83
N SER A 859 2.08 -12.17 8.28
CA SER A 859 1.40 -10.89 8.50
C SER A 859 0.82 -10.30 7.19
N HIS A 860 1.57 -10.38 6.08
CA HIS A 860 1.05 -10.02 4.75
C HIS A 860 -0.12 -10.93 4.31
N THR A 861 -0.01 -12.23 4.54
CA THR A 861 -1.06 -13.21 4.20
C THR A 861 -2.34 -12.96 5.00
N ILE A 862 -2.22 -12.72 6.31
CA ILE A 862 -3.35 -12.39 7.20
C ILE A 862 -4.00 -11.06 6.77
N THR A 863 -3.23 -10.09 6.31
CA THR A 863 -3.77 -8.83 5.76
C THR A 863 -4.62 -9.10 4.52
N ALA A 864 -4.12 -9.89 3.56
CA ALA A 864 -4.88 -10.25 2.35
C ALA A 864 -6.13 -11.09 2.65
N ILE A 865 -6.09 -11.97 3.66
CA ILE A 865 -7.28 -12.69 4.13
C ILE A 865 -8.28 -11.72 4.77
N ASN A 866 -7.83 -10.73 5.54
CA ASN A 866 -8.71 -9.74 6.15
C ASN A 866 -9.40 -8.83 5.11
N ASP A 867 -8.71 -8.46 4.03
CA ASP A 867 -9.30 -7.76 2.88
C ASP A 867 -10.38 -8.63 2.20
N ALA A 868 -10.10 -9.93 2.00
CA ALA A 868 -11.06 -10.88 1.44
C ALA A 868 -12.27 -11.11 2.37
N MET A 869 -12.07 -11.17 3.69
CA MET A 869 -13.15 -11.25 4.68
C MET A 869 -14.03 -10.00 4.66
N THR A 870 -13.45 -8.81 4.51
CA THR A 870 -14.20 -7.55 4.33
C THR A 870 -15.08 -7.60 3.08
N GLN A 871 -14.59 -8.18 1.99
CA GLN A 871 -15.37 -8.37 0.76
C GLN A 871 -16.46 -9.45 0.91
N LEU A 872 -16.22 -10.52 1.67
CA LEU A 872 -17.24 -11.51 2.02
C LEU A 872 -18.32 -10.93 2.93
N GLU A 873 -17.98 -10.07 3.89
CA GLU A 873 -18.94 -9.37 4.74
C GLU A 873 -19.84 -8.45 3.89
N GLN A 874 -19.26 -7.66 2.98
CA GLN A 874 -20.05 -6.82 2.05
C GLN A 874 -20.98 -7.66 1.16
N SER A 875 -20.50 -8.81 0.66
CA SER A 875 -21.31 -9.76 -0.13
C SER A 875 -22.46 -10.36 0.71
N THR A 876 -22.18 -10.69 1.97
CA THR A 876 -23.16 -11.23 2.94
C THR A 876 -24.24 -10.20 3.26
N GLN A 877 -23.88 -8.95 3.52
CA GLN A 877 -24.83 -7.84 3.69
C GLN A 877 -25.68 -7.60 2.42
N HIS A 878 -25.09 -7.71 1.23
CA HIS A 878 -25.83 -7.60 -0.03
C HIS A 878 -26.83 -8.76 -0.21
N ASN A 879 -26.41 -9.99 0.07
CA ASN A 879 -27.28 -11.17 0.01
C ASN A 879 -28.47 -11.04 0.96
N ALA A 880 -28.28 -10.54 2.18
CA ALA A 880 -29.37 -10.29 3.13
C ALA A 880 -30.40 -9.29 2.56
N ALA A 881 -29.94 -8.15 2.03
CA ALA A 881 -30.82 -7.15 1.42
C ALA A 881 -31.58 -7.70 0.19
N VAL A 882 -30.93 -8.52 -0.64
CA VAL A 882 -31.57 -9.19 -1.79
C VAL A 882 -32.58 -10.25 -1.33
N CYS A 883 -32.34 -10.94 -0.20
CA CYS A 883 -33.32 -11.86 0.39
C CYS A 883 -34.57 -11.13 0.90
N GLU A 884 -34.40 -9.99 1.58
CA GLU A 884 -35.54 -9.15 2.01
C GLU A 884 -36.35 -8.64 0.81
N GLU A 885 -35.69 -8.12 -0.23
CA GLU A 885 -36.35 -7.65 -1.45
C GLU A 885 -37.07 -8.78 -2.19
N THR A 886 -36.44 -9.95 -2.31
CA THR A 886 -37.02 -11.13 -2.98
C THR A 886 -38.21 -11.69 -2.20
N ALA A 887 -38.14 -11.72 -0.85
CA ALA A 887 -39.26 -12.14 -0.01
C ALA A 887 -40.44 -11.16 -0.12
N ALA A 888 -40.20 -9.85 -0.12
CA ALA A 888 -41.23 -8.82 -0.27
C ALA A 888 -41.87 -8.83 -1.67
N ALA A 889 -41.06 -9.03 -2.73
CA ALA A 889 -41.55 -9.20 -4.09
C ALA A 889 -42.40 -10.47 -4.22
N SER A 890 -41.99 -11.58 -3.60
CA SER A 890 -42.72 -12.84 -3.60
C SER A 890 -44.07 -12.72 -2.88
N GLN A 891 -44.12 -12.08 -1.70
CA GLN A 891 -45.39 -11.79 -1.00
C GLN A 891 -46.32 -10.94 -1.86
N SER A 892 -45.79 -9.95 -2.58
CA SER A 892 -46.55 -9.10 -3.51
C SER A 892 -47.12 -9.90 -4.70
N LEU A 893 -46.37 -10.88 -5.20
CA LEU A 893 -46.83 -11.80 -6.25
C LEU A 893 -47.93 -12.75 -5.74
N THR A 894 -47.81 -13.28 -4.51
CA THR A 894 -48.87 -14.07 -3.87
C THR A 894 -50.16 -13.25 -3.69
N GLU A 895 -50.06 -11.97 -3.29
CA GLU A 895 -51.25 -11.13 -3.12
C GLU A 895 -51.92 -10.77 -4.46
N GLU A 896 -51.17 -10.45 -5.52
CA GLU A 896 -51.75 -10.21 -6.84
C GLU A 896 -52.28 -11.50 -7.49
N ALA A 897 -51.61 -12.65 -7.32
CA ALA A 897 -52.12 -13.94 -7.76
C ALA A 897 -53.47 -14.27 -7.09
N ARG A 898 -53.55 -14.14 -5.77
CA ARG A 898 -54.79 -14.31 -5.01
C ARG A 898 -55.91 -13.37 -5.47
N ARG A 899 -55.57 -12.12 -5.80
CA ARG A 899 -56.51 -11.13 -6.37
C ARG A 899 -56.97 -11.50 -7.77
N LEU A 900 -56.09 -12.04 -8.62
CA LEU A 900 -56.45 -12.58 -9.93
C LEU A 900 -57.33 -13.84 -9.81
N THR A 901 -57.10 -14.70 -8.81
CA THR A 901 -57.98 -15.83 -8.47
C THR A 901 -59.39 -15.35 -8.09
N GLU A 902 -59.51 -14.29 -7.27
CA GLU A 902 -60.81 -13.70 -6.93
C GLU A 902 -61.54 -13.09 -8.15
N LEU A 903 -60.82 -12.42 -9.05
CA LEU A 903 -61.38 -11.91 -10.31
C LEU A 903 -61.80 -13.05 -11.25
N SER A 904 -60.98 -14.08 -11.41
CA SER A 904 -61.27 -15.24 -12.26
C SER A 904 -62.45 -16.05 -11.73
N GLY A 905 -62.59 -16.18 -10.41
CA GLY A 905 -63.69 -16.86 -9.74
C GLY A 905 -65.08 -16.24 -9.93
N GLN A 906 -65.18 -15.03 -10.52
CA GLN A 906 -66.44 -14.44 -10.96
C GLN A 906 -67.00 -15.14 -12.20
N PHE A 907 -66.14 -15.80 -12.99
CA PHE A 907 -66.52 -16.54 -14.19
C PHE A 907 -66.73 -18.02 -13.88
N ARG A 908 -67.88 -18.56 -14.29
CA ARG A 908 -68.30 -19.93 -13.98
C ARG A 908 -67.91 -20.85 -15.14
N THR A 909 -66.76 -21.50 -15.05
CA THR A 909 -66.27 -22.45 -16.06
C THR A 909 -66.84 -23.87 -15.84
N GLY A 910 -67.03 -24.60 -16.93
CA GLY A 910 -67.70 -25.91 -16.93
C GLY A 910 -66.79 -27.08 -16.56
N LYS A 911 -66.71 -27.38 -15.24
CA LYS A 911 -65.91 -28.42 -14.55
C LYS A 911 -64.55 -27.93 -14.02
N THR A 912 -64.43 -27.92 -12.70
CA THR A 912 -63.15 -28.09 -12.00
C THR A 912 -62.65 -29.52 -12.21
N SER A 913 -61.70 -29.71 -13.14
CA SER A 913 -60.97 -30.98 -13.24
C SER A 913 -59.85 -30.98 -12.20
N GLU A 914 -59.95 -31.82 -11.18
CA GLU A 914 -58.85 -32.06 -10.22
C GLU A 914 -57.71 -32.86 -10.90
N THR A 915 -57.01 -32.23 -11.84
CA THR A 915 -55.80 -32.78 -12.46
C THR A 915 -54.65 -32.65 -11.47
N LYS A 916 -54.67 -33.53 -10.46
CA LYS A 916 -53.71 -33.61 -9.38
C LYS A 916 -52.29 -33.79 -9.93
N SER A 917 -51.48 -32.74 -9.87
CA SER A 917 -50.15 -32.72 -10.49
C SER A 917 -49.20 -33.66 -9.75
N GLU A 918 -48.82 -34.77 -10.39
CA GLU A 918 -48.00 -35.83 -9.80
C GLU A 918 -46.51 -35.62 -10.14
N TRP A 919 -45.96 -34.50 -9.70
CA TRP A 919 -44.51 -34.29 -9.65
C TRP A 919 -44.11 -34.03 -8.19
N ARG A 920 -43.40 -35.00 -7.60
CA ARG A 920 -42.78 -34.86 -6.29
C ARG A 920 -41.35 -35.35 -6.39
N ILE A 921 -40.44 -34.41 -6.65
CA ILE A 921 -39.00 -34.67 -6.63
C ILE A 921 -38.66 -35.22 -5.23
N ALA A 922 -37.86 -36.29 -5.19
CA ALA A 922 -37.41 -36.86 -3.93
C ALA A 922 -36.32 -35.98 -3.31
N PRO A 923 -36.25 -35.84 -1.98
CA PRO A 923 -35.02 -35.41 -1.33
C PRO A 923 -33.90 -36.40 -1.70
N GLU A 924 -32.75 -35.87 -2.06
CA GLU A 924 -31.52 -36.65 -2.26
C GLU A 924 -30.84 -36.77 -0.88
N ASP A 925 -30.63 -38.00 -0.39
CA ASP A 925 -30.06 -38.23 0.93
C ASP A 925 -28.59 -37.74 0.94
N GLN A 926 -28.29 -36.72 1.75
CA GLN A 926 -26.91 -36.30 2.00
C GLN A 926 -26.31 -37.14 3.14
N GLU A 927 -25.26 -37.89 2.83
CA GLU A 927 -24.48 -38.61 3.83
C GLU A 927 -23.66 -37.60 4.67
N GLU A 928 -23.84 -37.61 5.99
CA GLU A 928 -22.99 -36.89 6.94
C GLU A 928 -21.63 -37.60 7.04
N ASP A 929 -20.65 -37.18 6.23
CA ASP A 929 -19.24 -37.56 6.43
C ASP A 929 -18.54 -36.46 7.24
N ALA A 930 -18.11 -36.79 8.47
CA ALA A 930 -17.69 -35.82 9.48
C ALA A 930 -16.18 -35.86 9.73
N ALA A 931 -15.53 -34.68 9.68
CA ALA A 931 -14.12 -34.46 9.97
C ALA A 931 -13.91 -33.21 10.83
#